data_AF-A0A943X0I5-F1
#
_entry.id   AF-A0A943X0I5-F1
#
_cell.length_a   1.000
_cell.length_b   1.000
_cell.length_c   1.000
_cell.angle_alpha   90.00
_cell.angle_beta   90.00
_cell.angle_gamma   90.00
#
_symmetry.space_group_name_H-M   'P 1'
#
loop_
_entity.id
_entity.type
_entity.pdbx_description
1 polymer ?
#
loop_
_entity_poly.entity_id
_entity_poly.type
_entity_poly.pdbx_seq_one_letter_code
_entity_poly.pdbx_strand_id
1 'polypeptide(L)'
;MSKKIPFLEMFAALTQWAEFVNAMEGWVITEAAIDRSSRSAVVTVEGADGAGPNLVIQAEEAVARCYGLNSVKLNCITDKKELNHAVSAEVIPAEEQTQTDTGAGAHEAEEDAFARAEAIRAAALKKVRTAAPSSGKGKGGNEKRGKGRSIYGKPIKRAPVPIGDLELDMGMVVVEGDVFAVDHRELKKRGAWVTAFDITDYTGSIRVNKFFPGDEGKVLVDGVKKGMRLLVQGRLNMDRFYGDMVLEPVAVMAAEQHVRMDNAPEKRVELHLHTNMSAMDALTAVGFKTDSTIGTDKNVIKRAEAWGHPAIAITDHGVAHAFPNAKHSAKKIKVLFGVEAYYINDVDDRVVVHGQTDAPFSDEIVCFDIETTGLNKKYEVIIEIGAVVLKNGEITDRFNTFVSPGRILSPEIIHLTGITDEMLEGAPSQKEALEAFLEFAGSRPLAAHNADFDMGFIAAGCRKYGIPFHNPSVDSLILAQNLLPELGKYKLDIVAEYLHLPAFNHHRASDDAATVAYMLPHFFKKLEEMGLRTLGEINPAMPKLRRGGGKMRRKPKHLIVLAKNQTGLRNLYKLISLSQLEHFKRYPIMPKSLINENREGLIIGSACEAGELFQAVVDGKDWEELKRIASWYDYLEIQPLCNNMFMLRKGIVKNEEELRDFNRTIVRLGEEMGKPVCATGDVHFLDPEDEVYRHILLASKGFEDADESLPIYFKTTEEMLQEFSYLGKEKAREVVVTNTNLIADWCDPIDPLPQGLFAPKLEDSDGELKRLVWGKAHELYGENPPKIVTDRIEVELGDIIRCKYDVIYMSAQKLVQNSLEHGYLVGSRGSVGSSLVAFMSGITEVNSLPAHYRCPKCKHSDFDYARDPAHPYGCGADMPDAVCPVCGTKYVKDGFNIPFETFLGFGGDKVPDIDLNFSGEYQANAHRYTFELFGQTHVFRAGTIGAVAEKTAFGYVKKYLDERGRIVSKAEENRLAIGCTGVKRTTGQHPGGMVVIPQDKEIYDFCPVQHPADDPNTDIVTTHFEYHSMESNLLKLDMLGHDDPTMIRMLEDLTGVNARTDIPLDDRDTMSIFQSSKVLGYENDKILGPTGGTAIPEFGTTFVRGMLEDTQPDQFDILVRLSGFSHGTDV
;
A
#
# COMPACT_ATOMS: atom_id res chain seq x y z
N MET A 1 -14.96 55.25 -24.98
CA MET A 1 -15.33 56.26 -23.96
C MET A 1 -15.58 55.51 -22.67
N SER A 2 -14.61 55.44 -21.74
CA SER A 2 -14.90 54.91 -20.41
C SER A 2 -15.75 55.95 -19.68
N LYS A 3 -17.02 55.62 -19.44
CA LYS A 3 -17.85 56.43 -18.57
C LYS A 3 -17.29 56.22 -17.17
N LYS A 4 -16.72 57.27 -16.59
CA LYS A 4 -16.49 57.36 -15.14
C LYS A 4 -17.86 57.28 -14.46
N ILE A 5 -18.12 56.20 -13.72
CA ILE A 5 -19.41 56.00 -13.01
C ILE A 5 -19.13 56.13 -11.51
N PRO A 6 -19.86 56.98 -10.76
CA PRO A 6 -19.75 57.02 -9.31
C PRO A 6 -19.95 55.63 -8.70
N PHE A 7 -19.05 55.23 -7.78
CA PHE A 7 -19.03 53.89 -7.22
C PHE A 7 -20.36 53.49 -6.56
N LEU A 8 -20.94 54.42 -5.78
CA LEU A 8 -22.23 54.24 -5.12
C LEU A 8 -23.43 54.29 -6.08
N GLU A 9 -23.27 54.77 -7.32
CA GLU A 9 -24.33 54.73 -8.32
C GLU A 9 -24.41 53.33 -8.95
N MET A 10 -23.26 52.73 -9.29
CA MET A 10 -23.21 51.37 -9.82
C MET A 10 -23.54 50.33 -8.75
N PHE A 11 -23.12 50.58 -7.51
CA PHE A 11 -23.38 49.70 -6.37
C PHE A 11 -24.37 50.32 -5.38
N ALA A 12 -25.52 50.79 -5.88
CA ALA A 12 -26.56 51.50 -5.11
C ALA A 12 -27.03 50.76 -3.85
N ALA A 13 -27.00 49.43 -3.80
CA ALA A 13 -27.31 48.67 -2.57
C ALA A 13 -26.44 49.05 -1.35
N LEU A 14 -25.23 49.57 -1.54
CA LEU A 14 -24.36 50.03 -0.44
C LEU A 14 -24.86 51.31 0.22
N THR A 15 -25.76 52.06 -0.43
CA THR A 15 -26.26 53.32 0.09
C THR A 15 -27.13 53.18 1.34
N GLN A 16 -27.55 51.95 1.67
CA GLN A 16 -28.29 51.66 2.91
C GLN A 16 -27.43 51.75 4.18
N TRP A 17 -26.10 51.79 4.05
CA TRP A 17 -25.17 51.94 5.18
C TRP A 17 -24.50 53.32 5.15
N ALA A 18 -24.85 54.17 6.12
CA ALA A 18 -24.34 55.54 6.20
C ALA A 18 -22.80 55.62 6.31
N GLU A 19 -22.16 54.59 6.86
CA GLU A 19 -20.71 54.49 6.96
C GLU A 19 -20.03 54.34 5.58
N PHE A 20 -20.61 53.57 4.66
CA PHE A 20 -20.07 53.41 3.30
C PHE A 20 -20.37 54.61 2.41
N VAL A 21 -21.54 55.24 2.59
CA VAL A 21 -21.88 56.47 1.86
C VAL A 21 -20.84 57.55 2.12
N ASN A 22 -20.48 57.79 3.38
CA ASN A 22 -19.51 58.82 3.75
C ASN A 22 -18.07 58.42 3.40
N ALA A 23 -17.71 57.14 3.53
CA ALA A 23 -16.32 56.69 3.33
C ALA A 23 -15.94 56.47 1.85
N MET A 24 -16.92 56.24 0.98
CA MET A 24 -16.73 56.01 -0.46
C MET A 24 -17.26 57.18 -1.30
N GLU A 25 -17.61 58.29 -0.64
CA GLU A 25 -17.98 59.53 -1.31
C GLU A 25 -16.79 60.02 -2.16
N GLY A 26 -17.00 60.12 -3.47
CA GLY A 26 -15.95 60.51 -4.42
C GLY A 26 -15.20 59.36 -5.09
N TRP A 27 -15.51 58.10 -4.76
CA TRP A 27 -14.98 56.94 -5.49
C TRP A 27 -15.65 56.82 -6.86
N VAL A 28 -14.85 56.58 -7.89
CA VAL A 28 -15.30 56.54 -9.28
C VAL A 28 -14.76 55.31 -9.98
N ILE A 29 -15.65 54.53 -10.58
CA ILE A 29 -15.30 53.33 -11.34
C ILE A 29 -14.81 53.74 -12.73
N THR A 30 -13.62 53.27 -13.08
CA THR A 30 -12.99 53.51 -14.38
C THR A 30 -13.04 52.29 -15.28
N GLU A 31 -13.05 51.09 -14.70
CA GLU A 31 -13.14 49.81 -15.41
C GLU A 31 -13.81 48.74 -14.53
N ALA A 32 -14.55 47.82 -15.13
CA ALA A 32 -15.10 46.67 -14.44
C ALA A 32 -15.13 45.45 -15.38
N ALA A 33 -14.59 44.32 -14.92
CA ALA A 33 -14.62 43.04 -15.61
C ALA A 33 -15.33 42.00 -14.75
N ILE A 34 -16.29 41.28 -15.32
CA ILE A 34 -17.07 40.25 -14.63
C ILE A 34 -16.80 38.90 -15.30
N ASP A 35 -16.36 37.93 -14.52
CA ASP A 35 -16.30 36.53 -14.92
C ASP A 35 -17.59 35.84 -14.47
N ARG A 36 -18.41 35.45 -15.46
CA ARG A 36 -19.71 34.80 -15.22
C ARG A 36 -19.56 33.35 -14.76
N SER A 37 -18.46 32.68 -15.08
CA SER A 37 -18.24 31.26 -14.74
C SER A 37 -17.89 31.08 -13.28
N SER A 38 -17.03 31.96 -12.74
CA SER A 38 -16.64 31.99 -11.33
C SER A 38 -17.51 32.90 -10.46
N ARG A 39 -18.47 33.63 -11.06
CA ARG A 39 -19.26 34.69 -10.42
C ARG A 39 -18.37 35.70 -9.68
N SER A 40 -17.24 36.10 -10.26
CA SER A 40 -16.33 37.09 -9.67
C SER A 40 -16.25 38.37 -10.47
N ALA A 41 -15.92 39.50 -9.81
CA ALA A 41 -15.69 40.77 -10.48
C ALA A 41 -14.37 41.41 -10.07
N VAL A 42 -13.71 42.08 -11.01
CA VAL A 42 -12.58 42.97 -10.75
C VAL A 42 -12.99 44.36 -11.20
N VAL A 43 -12.94 45.33 -10.28
CA VAL A 43 -13.42 46.70 -10.50
C VAL A 43 -12.29 47.67 -10.18
N THR A 44 -11.93 48.50 -11.14
CA THR A 44 -10.90 49.53 -10.96
C THR A 44 -11.56 50.83 -10.51
N VAL A 45 -11.09 51.37 -9.39
CA VAL A 45 -11.67 52.53 -8.72
C VAL A 45 -10.63 53.63 -8.56
N GLU A 46 -10.97 54.83 -9.02
CA GLU A 46 -10.21 56.07 -8.84
C GLU A 46 -10.85 56.90 -7.71
N GLY A 47 -10.08 57.75 -7.03
CA GLY A 47 -10.60 58.59 -5.94
C GLY A 47 -10.69 57.87 -4.58
N ALA A 48 -10.16 56.65 -4.47
CA ALA A 48 -10.00 55.93 -3.21
C ALA A 48 -8.71 56.33 -2.43
N ASP A 49 -8.12 57.48 -2.78
CA ASP A 49 -6.91 58.01 -2.15
C ASP A 49 -7.18 58.32 -0.66
N GLY A 50 -6.63 57.49 0.23
CA GLY A 50 -6.83 57.57 1.68
C GLY A 50 -7.70 56.47 2.29
N ALA A 51 -8.25 55.57 1.46
CA ALA A 51 -8.92 54.36 1.94
C ALA A 51 -7.91 53.37 2.53
N GLY A 52 -8.03 53.06 3.83
CA GLY A 52 -7.22 52.01 4.43
C GLY A 52 -7.59 50.62 3.87
N PRO A 53 -6.68 49.63 3.91
CA PRO A 53 -6.93 48.29 3.36
C PRO A 53 -8.19 47.61 3.93
N ASN A 54 -8.52 47.89 5.19
CA ASN A 54 -9.74 47.38 5.82
C ASN A 54 -11.02 47.91 5.16
N LEU A 55 -11.05 49.17 4.73
CA LEU A 55 -12.23 49.76 4.08
C LEU A 55 -12.43 49.16 2.67
N VAL A 56 -11.33 48.92 1.95
CA VAL A 56 -11.37 48.29 0.62
C VAL A 56 -11.88 46.84 0.71
N ILE A 57 -11.37 46.06 1.68
CA ILE A 57 -11.84 44.68 1.92
C ILE A 57 -13.31 44.67 2.33
N GLN A 58 -13.73 45.59 3.22
CA GLN A 58 -15.14 45.71 3.60
C GLN A 58 -16.03 46.06 2.41
N ALA A 59 -15.56 46.92 1.49
CA ALA A 59 -16.25 47.25 0.25
C ALA A 59 -16.35 46.04 -0.68
N GLU A 60 -15.24 45.31 -0.89
CA GLU A 60 -15.19 44.08 -1.70
C GLU A 60 -16.20 43.05 -1.19
N GLU A 61 -16.20 42.76 0.11
CA GLU A 61 -17.13 41.82 0.72
C GLU A 61 -18.58 42.31 0.67
N ALA A 62 -18.81 43.61 0.88
CA ALA A 62 -20.16 44.17 0.85
C ALA A 62 -20.73 44.16 -0.58
N VAL A 63 -19.93 44.46 -1.61
CA VAL A 63 -20.34 44.33 -3.01
C VAL A 63 -20.57 42.86 -3.36
N ALA A 64 -19.65 41.96 -2.97
CA ALA A 64 -19.79 40.53 -3.26
C ALA A 64 -21.09 39.97 -2.67
N ARG A 65 -21.40 40.32 -1.41
CA ARG A 65 -22.64 39.93 -0.74
C ARG A 65 -23.88 40.54 -1.36
N CYS A 66 -23.91 41.86 -1.59
CA CYS A 66 -25.12 42.55 -2.10
C CYS A 66 -25.52 42.12 -3.51
N TYR A 67 -24.54 41.72 -4.33
CA TYR A 67 -24.77 41.38 -5.74
C TYR A 67 -24.59 39.88 -6.04
N GLY A 68 -24.44 39.04 -5.01
CA GLY A 68 -24.36 37.58 -5.16
C GLY A 68 -23.17 37.11 -6.00
N LEU A 69 -22.01 37.73 -5.81
CA LEU A 69 -20.74 37.35 -6.41
C LEU A 69 -19.91 36.54 -5.41
N ASN A 70 -19.18 35.54 -5.90
CA ASN A 70 -18.29 34.72 -5.08
C ASN A 70 -17.08 35.52 -4.57
N SER A 71 -16.61 36.48 -5.37
CA SER A 71 -15.56 37.41 -4.97
C SER A 71 -15.62 38.71 -5.78
N VAL A 72 -15.22 39.81 -5.14
CA VAL A 72 -15.02 41.10 -5.79
C VAL A 72 -13.64 41.59 -5.41
N LYS A 73 -12.89 42.10 -6.38
CA LYS A 73 -11.60 42.74 -6.15
C LYS A 73 -11.63 44.19 -6.61
N LEU A 74 -11.35 45.13 -5.73
CA LEU A 74 -11.28 46.55 -6.01
C LEU A 74 -9.81 46.95 -6.22
N ASN A 75 -9.48 47.33 -7.46
CA ASN A 75 -8.17 47.86 -7.80
C ASN A 75 -8.20 49.39 -7.66
N CYS A 76 -7.77 49.91 -6.51
CA CYS A 76 -7.71 51.34 -6.24
C CYS A 76 -6.50 51.98 -6.95
N ILE A 77 -6.74 52.91 -7.88
CA ILE A 77 -5.69 53.62 -8.64
C ILE A 77 -5.53 55.06 -8.15
N THR A 78 -4.28 55.52 -8.03
CA THR A 78 -3.92 56.88 -7.60
C THR A 78 -3.46 57.71 -8.80
N ASP A 79 -3.95 58.94 -8.92
CA ASP A 79 -3.83 59.74 -10.15
C ASP A 79 -2.38 60.25 -10.33
N LYS A 80 -1.63 59.71 -11.30
CA LYS A 80 -0.35 60.28 -11.78
C LYS A 80 -0.39 60.48 -13.29
N LYS A 81 -0.46 61.75 -13.70
CA LYS A 81 -0.24 62.23 -15.07
C LYS A 81 1.10 61.72 -15.63
N GLU A 82 1.04 61.21 -16.87
CA GLU A 82 2.11 60.61 -17.67
C GLU A 82 3.36 61.48 -17.91
N LEU A 83 4.47 60.81 -18.24
CA LEU A 83 5.22 61.13 -19.46
C LEU A 83 5.77 59.85 -20.11
N ASN A 84 5.32 59.63 -21.35
CA ASN A 84 5.61 58.56 -22.29
C ASN A 84 7.10 58.40 -22.65
N HIS A 85 7.52 57.16 -22.95
CA HIS A 85 7.81 56.81 -24.34
C HIS A 85 7.84 55.29 -24.58
N ALA A 86 6.97 54.89 -25.51
CA ALA A 86 6.77 53.56 -26.06
C ALA A 86 7.88 53.15 -27.03
N VAL A 87 8.05 51.83 -27.23
CA VAL A 87 8.06 51.27 -28.59
C VAL A 87 7.23 49.98 -28.61
N SER A 88 6.32 49.97 -29.57
CA SER A 88 5.26 49.04 -29.95
C SER A 88 5.72 47.62 -30.30
N ALA A 89 4.87 46.65 -29.97
CA ALA A 89 4.81 45.35 -30.63
C ALA A 89 3.40 45.12 -31.18
N GLU A 90 3.27 44.96 -32.49
CA GLU A 90 2.22 44.16 -33.14
C GLU A 90 2.94 43.27 -34.17
N VAL A 91 2.87 41.93 -34.03
CA VAL A 91 2.05 40.95 -34.80
C VAL A 91 2.30 41.10 -36.32
N ILE A 92 2.68 40.08 -37.11
CA ILE A 92 1.90 38.91 -37.61
C ILE A 92 2.88 37.77 -38.10
N PRO A 93 2.47 36.67 -38.80
CA PRO A 93 2.72 35.29 -38.38
C PRO A 93 3.59 34.46 -39.36
N ALA A 94 3.69 33.17 -39.06
CA ALA A 94 4.13 32.00 -39.85
C ALA A 94 4.50 32.18 -41.34
N GLU A 95 5.63 31.58 -41.76
CA GLU A 95 5.64 30.36 -42.59
C GLU A 95 7.06 29.80 -42.84
N GLU A 96 7.07 28.49 -43.01
CA GLU A 96 8.08 27.53 -43.50
C GLU A 96 9.25 28.05 -44.36
N GLN A 97 10.44 27.44 -44.19
CA GLN A 97 11.01 26.54 -45.21
C GLN A 97 12.30 25.85 -44.74
N THR A 98 12.26 24.52 -44.82
CA THR A 98 13.31 23.58 -45.26
C THR A 98 14.75 24.10 -45.39
N GLN A 99 15.72 23.39 -44.81
CA GLN A 99 16.70 22.58 -45.59
C GLN A 99 17.73 21.83 -44.72
N THR A 100 17.79 20.52 -45.01
CA THR A 100 18.97 19.66 -45.20
C THR A 100 20.04 19.56 -44.11
N ASP A 101 20.04 18.35 -43.55
CA ASP A 101 21.12 17.65 -42.89
C ASP A 101 22.28 17.35 -43.87
N THR A 102 23.50 17.74 -43.50
CA THR A 102 24.76 17.13 -43.97
C THR A 102 25.84 17.21 -42.88
N GLY A 103 26.23 16.06 -42.34
CA GLY A 103 27.63 15.63 -42.27
C GLY A 103 28.57 16.19 -41.19
N ALA A 104 28.78 15.36 -40.17
CA ALA A 104 30.08 14.93 -39.60
C ALA A 104 31.19 15.95 -39.26
N GLY A 105 31.62 15.91 -37.99
CA GLY A 105 33.00 16.21 -37.58
C GLY A 105 33.14 16.97 -36.26
N ALA A 106 33.23 16.26 -35.12
CA ALA A 106 33.66 16.86 -33.85
C ALA A 106 34.39 15.84 -32.96
N HIS A 107 35.69 15.71 -33.20
CA HIS A 107 36.68 15.27 -32.19
C HIS A 107 37.89 16.18 -32.40
N GLU A 108 38.24 16.99 -31.38
CA GLU A 108 39.59 17.55 -31.08
C GLU A 108 39.63 18.87 -30.26
N ALA A 109 38.54 19.36 -29.67
CA ALA A 109 38.55 20.68 -28.99
C ALA A 109 38.53 20.71 -27.44
N GLU A 110 38.72 19.59 -26.74
CA GLU A 110 38.56 19.55 -25.25
C GLU A 110 39.86 19.54 -24.42
N GLU A 111 41.04 19.30 -24.99
CA GLU A 111 42.26 19.11 -24.17
C GLU A 111 42.97 20.39 -23.70
N ASP A 112 42.71 21.57 -24.28
CA ASP A 112 43.53 22.77 -24.00
C ASP A 112 42.95 23.74 -22.93
N ALA A 113 41.71 23.52 -22.48
CA ALA A 113 41.10 24.34 -21.42
C ALA A 113 41.62 24.01 -20.01
N PHE A 114 42.01 22.75 -19.78
CA PHE A 114 42.44 22.24 -18.47
C PHE A 114 43.83 22.77 -18.08
N ALA A 115 44.78 22.80 -19.03
CA ALA A 115 46.14 23.30 -18.80
C ALA A 115 46.15 24.81 -18.46
N ARG A 116 45.25 25.59 -19.07
CA ARG A 116 45.09 27.03 -18.78
C ARG A 116 44.54 27.29 -17.38
N ALA A 117 43.59 26.50 -16.91
CA ALA A 117 43.00 26.63 -15.58
C ALA A 117 44.00 26.25 -14.46
N GLU A 118 44.86 25.25 -14.70
CA GLU A 118 45.87 24.82 -13.73
C GLU A 118 47.00 25.86 -13.56
N ALA A 119 47.40 26.53 -14.64
CA ALA A 119 48.39 27.61 -14.61
C ALA A 119 47.91 28.84 -13.81
N ILE A 120 46.61 29.19 -13.90
CA ILE A 120 46.00 30.28 -13.14
C ILE A 120 45.93 29.94 -11.64
N ARG A 121 45.62 28.68 -11.30
CA ARG A 121 45.59 28.18 -9.92
C ARG A 121 46.98 28.17 -9.27
N ALA A 122 48.02 27.79 -10.00
CA ALA A 122 49.41 27.81 -9.51
C ALA A 122 49.93 29.24 -9.24
N ALA A 123 49.48 30.23 -10.03
CA ALA A 123 49.83 31.64 -9.83
C ALA A 123 49.15 32.26 -8.60
N ALA A 124 47.91 31.84 -8.28
CA ALA A 124 47.16 32.32 -7.11
C ALA A 124 47.75 31.81 -5.77
N LEU A 125 48.24 30.57 -5.74
CA LEU A 125 48.82 29.95 -4.53
C LEU A 125 50.15 30.58 -4.07
N LYS A 126 50.86 31.30 -4.95
CA LYS A 126 52.11 32.01 -4.61
C LYS A 126 51.90 33.35 -3.88
N LYS A 127 50.68 33.92 -3.87
CA LYS A 127 50.41 35.24 -3.27
C LYS A 127 49.91 35.24 -1.82
N VAL A 128 49.67 34.08 -1.21
CA VAL A 128 49.01 33.99 0.12
C VAL A 128 49.98 33.67 1.28
N ARG A 129 51.27 33.44 1.02
CA ARG A 129 52.28 33.22 2.06
C ARG A 129 53.05 34.50 2.41
N THR A 130 52.47 35.36 3.25
CA THR A 130 53.21 36.24 4.19
C THR A 130 52.24 37.01 5.09
N ALA A 131 52.02 36.53 6.32
CA ALA A 131 51.86 37.36 7.52
C ALA A 131 51.85 36.44 8.76
N ALA A 132 52.73 36.72 9.72
CA ALA A 132 52.81 36.12 11.05
C ALA A 132 52.78 37.26 12.10
N PRO A 133 52.82 36.98 13.42
CA PRO A 133 51.67 36.76 14.29
C PRO A 133 51.51 37.88 15.35
N SER A 134 50.36 37.98 16.01
CA SER A 134 50.26 38.70 17.28
C SER A 134 49.44 37.95 18.34
N SER A 135 49.93 38.07 19.56
CA SER A 135 49.60 37.36 20.78
C SER A 135 48.51 38.06 21.62
N GLY A 136 47.69 37.32 22.37
CA GLY A 136 47.02 37.86 23.56
C GLY A 136 45.74 37.17 24.06
N LYS A 137 45.92 36.26 25.01
CA LYS A 137 45.02 35.75 26.09
C LYS A 137 43.54 36.18 26.17
N GLY A 138 42.68 35.17 26.42
CA GLY A 138 41.44 35.27 27.20
C GLY A 138 40.88 33.88 27.54
N LYS A 139 40.82 33.54 28.84
CA LYS A 139 40.29 32.27 29.40
C LYS A 139 38.75 32.32 29.54
N GLY A 140 38.07 31.18 29.36
CA GLY A 140 36.73 30.98 29.92
C GLY A 140 36.09 29.64 29.58
N GLY A 141 35.76 28.85 30.61
CA GLY A 141 34.64 27.90 30.63
C GLY A 141 34.85 26.52 29.96
N ASN A 142 35.17 25.51 30.77
CA ASN A 142 35.24 24.11 30.37
C ASN A 142 33.99 23.38 30.93
N GLU A 143 33.01 23.07 30.08
CA GLU A 143 31.97 22.08 30.38
C GLU A 143 32.23 20.80 29.56
N LYS A 144 32.23 19.67 30.27
CA LYS A 144 32.58 18.34 29.76
C LYS A 144 31.44 17.78 28.89
N ARG A 145 31.72 17.50 27.61
CA ARG A 145 30.93 16.55 26.76
C ARG A 145 31.81 15.35 26.36
N GLY A 146 31.15 14.20 26.18
CA GLY A 146 31.70 12.84 26.20
C GLY A 146 32.77 12.48 25.16
N LYS A 147 33.53 11.41 25.46
CA LYS A 147 34.64 10.88 24.65
C LYS A 147 34.11 10.02 23.49
N GLY A 148 33.77 10.61 22.35
CA GLY A 148 33.62 9.88 21.09
C GLY A 148 34.97 9.39 20.55
N ARG A 149 35.03 8.18 19.97
CA ARG A 149 36.25 7.64 19.34
C ARG A 149 36.51 8.38 18.02
N SER A 150 37.68 9.02 17.89
CA SER A 150 38.12 9.67 16.66
C SER A 150 38.42 8.62 15.59
N ILE A 151 37.79 8.74 14.42
CA ILE A 151 38.03 7.86 13.27
C ILE A 151 39.10 8.49 12.38
N TYR A 152 38.96 9.77 12.05
CA TYR A 152 39.88 10.52 11.19
C TYR A 152 40.07 11.95 11.70
N GLY A 153 41.27 12.51 11.59
CA GLY A 153 41.57 13.89 11.99
C GLY A 153 41.63 14.13 13.50
N LYS A 154 41.57 15.42 13.90
CA LYS A 154 41.62 15.85 15.32
C LYS A 154 40.24 15.76 15.97
N PRO A 155 40.15 15.57 17.31
CA PRO A 155 38.87 15.56 18.00
C PRO A 155 38.06 16.85 17.79
N ILE A 156 36.80 16.68 17.40
CA ILE A 156 35.84 17.76 17.14
C ILE A 156 35.25 18.23 18.48
N LYS A 157 35.19 19.55 18.69
CA LYS A 157 34.66 20.17 19.92
C LYS A 157 33.58 21.23 19.67
N ARG A 158 33.36 21.60 18.41
CA ARG A 158 32.38 22.63 18.03
C ARG A 158 31.00 21.98 17.90
N ALA A 159 29.94 22.71 18.21
CA ALA A 159 28.57 22.23 18.03
C ALA A 159 28.24 22.05 16.53
N PRO A 160 27.44 21.03 16.18
CA PRO A 160 26.99 20.82 14.81
C PRO A 160 25.96 21.89 14.38
N VAL A 161 25.92 22.14 13.08
CA VAL A 161 24.91 22.95 12.38
C VAL A 161 23.94 21.97 11.67
N PRO A 162 22.63 22.23 11.64
CA PRO A 162 21.69 21.43 10.87
C PRO A 162 22.07 21.36 9.38
N ILE A 163 21.97 20.19 8.77
CA ILE A 163 22.38 19.96 7.39
C ILE A 163 21.46 20.72 6.42
N GLY A 164 20.18 20.87 6.76
CA GLY A 164 19.21 21.65 5.98
C GLY A 164 19.56 23.15 5.88
N ASP A 165 20.37 23.67 6.80
CA ASP A 165 20.75 25.09 6.84
C ASP A 165 22.10 25.36 6.14
N LEU A 166 22.74 24.36 5.54
CA LEU A 166 24.08 24.52 4.97
C LEU A 166 24.05 25.36 3.69
N GLU A 167 24.88 26.41 3.67
CA GLU A 167 25.13 27.25 2.50
C GLU A 167 26.63 27.24 2.13
N LEU A 168 26.94 27.36 0.83
CA LEU A 168 28.31 27.25 0.30
C LEU A 168 29.31 28.26 0.92
N ASP A 169 28.83 29.42 1.35
CA ASP A 169 29.65 30.50 1.91
C ASP A 169 30.01 30.29 3.40
N MET A 170 29.39 29.32 4.08
CA MET A 170 29.68 28.98 5.49
C MET A 170 31.09 28.39 5.71
N GLY A 171 31.77 27.97 4.63
CA GLY A 171 33.17 27.55 4.66
C GLY A 171 33.42 26.28 5.48
N MET A 172 33.90 26.41 6.72
CA MET A 172 34.19 25.27 7.59
C MET A 172 33.09 25.05 8.62
N VAL A 173 32.42 23.91 8.52
CA VAL A 173 31.26 23.55 9.32
C VAL A 173 31.50 22.25 10.08
N VAL A 174 30.68 22.03 11.11
CA VAL A 174 30.54 20.74 11.79
C VAL A 174 29.11 20.31 11.60
N VAL A 175 28.91 19.06 11.21
CA VAL A 175 27.58 18.45 11.04
C VAL A 175 27.54 17.13 11.80
N GLU A 176 26.36 16.75 12.27
CA GLU A 176 26.12 15.47 12.93
C GLU A 176 25.00 14.75 12.20
N GLY A 177 25.20 13.50 11.80
CA GLY A 177 24.18 12.77 11.05
C GLY A 177 24.42 11.27 10.98
N ASP A 178 23.38 10.55 10.58
CA ASP A 178 23.39 9.11 10.35
C ASP A 178 23.88 8.80 8.93
N VAL A 179 24.85 7.89 8.83
CA VAL A 179 25.38 7.42 7.54
C VAL A 179 24.36 6.48 6.91
N PHE A 180 23.91 6.80 5.69
CA PHE A 180 22.92 5.97 5.01
C PHE A 180 23.37 5.39 3.66
N ALA A 181 24.45 5.93 3.08
CA ALA A 181 25.09 5.38 1.90
C ALA A 181 26.63 5.47 2.02
N VAL A 182 27.33 4.46 1.49
CA VAL A 182 28.81 4.40 1.48
C VAL A 182 29.25 3.92 0.10
N ASP A 183 30.09 4.71 -0.59
CA ASP A 183 30.60 4.46 -1.95
C ASP A 183 32.11 4.74 -2.00
N HIS A 184 32.86 4.02 -1.16
CA HIS A 184 34.31 4.11 -1.14
C HIS A 184 34.92 3.41 -2.35
N ARG A 185 35.88 4.05 -3.03
CA ARG A 185 36.51 3.51 -4.24
C ARG A 185 38.03 3.51 -4.16
N GLU A 186 38.63 2.38 -4.49
CA GLU A 186 40.08 2.25 -4.66
C GLU A 186 40.48 2.61 -6.09
N LEU A 187 41.41 3.55 -6.24
CA LEU A 187 42.02 3.90 -7.52
C LEU A 187 43.35 3.16 -7.67
N LYS A 188 43.28 1.86 -7.97
CA LYS A 188 44.43 0.93 -8.05
C LYS A 188 45.62 1.48 -8.85
N LYS A 189 45.37 2.10 -10.01
CA LYS A 189 46.42 2.69 -10.87
C LYS A 189 47.15 3.88 -10.25
N ARG A 190 46.55 4.57 -9.29
CA ARG A 190 47.09 5.78 -8.63
C ARG A 190 47.51 5.53 -7.18
N GLY A 191 47.31 4.32 -6.65
CA GLY A 191 47.57 3.98 -5.25
C GLY A 191 46.87 4.95 -4.30
N ALA A 192 45.58 5.19 -4.52
CA ALA A 192 44.81 6.23 -3.83
C ALA A 192 43.38 5.77 -3.55
N TRP A 193 42.75 6.40 -2.57
CA TRP A 193 41.37 6.13 -2.17
C TRP A 193 40.49 7.36 -2.37
N VAL A 194 39.27 7.14 -2.85
CA VAL A 194 38.19 8.13 -2.79
C VAL A 194 37.22 7.68 -1.71
N THR A 195 37.14 8.44 -0.63
CA THR A 195 36.20 8.15 0.45
C THR A 195 34.94 8.95 0.21
N ALA A 196 33.86 8.31 -0.22
CA ALA A 196 32.54 8.93 -0.32
C ALA A 196 31.51 8.21 0.56
N PHE A 197 30.72 8.97 1.31
CA PHE A 197 29.57 8.48 2.07
C PHE A 197 28.58 9.61 2.28
N ASP A 198 27.30 9.29 2.44
CA ASP A 198 26.22 10.28 2.61
C ASP A 198 25.69 10.22 4.05
N ILE A 199 25.47 11.41 4.63
CA ILE A 199 24.95 11.57 5.99
C ILE A 199 23.68 12.42 5.97
N THR A 200 22.74 12.10 6.87
CA THR A 200 21.51 12.87 7.07
C THR A 200 21.30 13.14 8.55
N ASP A 201 20.79 14.33 8.88
CA ASP A 201 20.25 14.65 10.21
C ASP A 201 18.73 14.76 10.18
N TYR A 202 18.13 14.29 9.08
CA TYR A 202 16.71 14.34 8.73
C TYR A 202 16.15 15.74 8.41
N THR A 203 16.92 16.81 8.63
CA THR A 203 16.61 18.17 8.12
C THR A 203 17.14 18.37 6.70
N GLY A 204 18.21 17.67 6.36
CA GLY A 204 18.75 17.55 5.01
C GLY A 204 19.81 16.45 4.94
N SER A 205 20.43 16.31 3.79
CA SER A 205 21.51 15.33 3.58
C SER A 205 22.65 15.93 2.77
N ILE A 206 23.87 15.48 3.05
CA ILE A 206 25.07 15.93 2.34
C ILE A 206 26.02 14.77 2.09
N ARG A 207 26.67 14.81 0.92
CA ARG A 207 27.76 13.89 0.58
C ARG A 207 29.05 14.35 1.23
N VAL A 208 29.67 13.46 1.98
CA VAL A 208 31.03 13.63 2.51
C VAL A 208 32.00 12.95 1.56
N ASN A 209 32.88 13.73 0.91
CA ASN A 209 33.78 13.23 -0.14
C ASN A 209 35.19 13.83 -0.04
N LYS A 210 36.21 12.98 -0.18
CA LYS A 210 37.61 13.42 -0.32
C LYS A 210 38.48 12.39 -1.02
N PHE A 211 39.40 12.89 -1.84
CA PHE A 211 40.49 12.11 -2.44
C PHE A 211 41.68 12.05 -1.48
N PHE A 212 42.19 10.84 -1.27
CA PHE A 212 43.34 10.55 -0.42
C PHE A 212 44.44 9.86 -1.23
N PRO A 213 45.62 10.47 -1.41
CA PRO A 213 46.77 9.77 -1.95
C PRO A 213 47.31 8.74 -0.95
N GLY A 214 47.74 7.56 -1.42
CA GLY A 214 48.20 6.48 -0.55
C GLY A 214 47.07 5.88 0.30
N ASP A 215 47.44 5.26 1.42
CA ASP A 215 46.50 4.54 2.30
C ASP A 215 45.84 5.42 3.38
N GLU A 216 46.07 6.75 3.38
CA GLU A 216 45.49 7.64 4.40
C GLU A 216 43.96 7.58 4.45
N GLY A 217 43.31 7.36 3.29
CA GLY A 217 41.86 7.24 3.19
C GLY A 217 41.31 5.92 3.73
N LYS A 218 42.14 4.87 3.83
CA LYS A 218 41.73 3.52 4.26
C LYS A 218 41.14 3.51 5.67
N VAL A 219 41.58 4.43 6.54
CA VAL A 219 41.03 4.59 7.89
C VAL A 219 39.54 4.95 7.87
N LEU A 220 39.11 5.77 6.91
CA LEU A 220 37.69 6.08 6.72
C LEU A 220 36.96 4.91 6.06
N VAL A 221 37.60 4.23 5.11
CA VAL A 221 37.02 3.06 4.42
C VAL A 221 36.68 1.93 5.39
N ASP A 222 37.60 1.62 6.30
CA ASP A 222 37.42 0.56 7.29
C ASP A 222 36.56 1.03 8.48
N GLY A 223 36.56 2.34 8.75
CA GLY A 223 36.01 2.96 9.95
C GLY A 223 34.58 3.50 9.82
N VAL A 224 34.08 3.74 8.59
CA VAL A 224 32.74 4.27 8.33
C VAL A 224 31.86 3.18 7.73
N LYS A 225 30.69 2.96 8.34
CA LYS A 225 29.70 1.96 7.92
C LYS A 225 28.30 2.57 7.91
N LYS A 226 27.43 2.04 7.04
CA LYS A 226 26.00 2.38 7.03
C LYS A 226 25.40 2.16 8.42
N GLY A 227 24.59 3.11 8.88
CA GLY A 227 23.92 3.11 10.18
C GLY A 227 24.72 3.72 11.34
N MET A 228 25.97 4.12 11.13
CA MET A 228 26.73 4.86 12.15
C MET A 228 26.24 6.31 12.24
N ARG A 229 26.14 6.85 13.46
CA ARG A 229 26.04 8.29 13.67
C ARG A 229 27.42 8.91 13.75
N LEU A 230 27.69 9.93 12.95
CA LEU A 230 28.98 10.58 12.84
C LEU A 230 28.89 12.08 13.11
N LEU A 231 29.89 12.61 13.79
CA LEU A 231 30.20 14.02 13.84
C LEU A 231 31.32 14.30 12.84
N VAL A 232 31.06 15.15 11.84
CA VAL A 232 31.99 15.44 10.74
C VAL A 232 32.30 16.92 10.72
N GLN A 233 33.59 17.26 10.85
CA GLN A 233 34.08 18.61 10.61
C GLN A 233 34.70 18.65 9.23
N GLY A 234 34.23 19.54 8.37
CA GLY A 234 34.68 19.62 6.99
C GLY A 234 34.54 21.00 6.38
N ARG A 235 35.06 21.13 5.16
CA ARG A 235 34.92 22.33 4.33
C ARG A 235 33.86 22.09 3.26
N LEU A 236 32.89 22.99 3.15
CA LEU A 236 31.92 22.96 2.05
C LEU A 236 32.60 23.35 0.75
N ASN A 237 32.29 22.60 -0.31
CA ASN A 237 32.82 22.84 -1.64
C ASN A 237 31.79 22.41 -2.69
N MET A 238 31.87 23.01 -3.88
CA MET A 238 31.09 22.57 -5.03
C MET A 238 31.89 21.52 -5.81
N ASP A 239 31.40 20.29 -5.86
CA ASP A 239 32.05 19.24 -6.61
C ASP A 239 31.66 19.34 -8.10
N ARG A 240 32.65 19.47 -8.98
CA ARG A 240 32.41 19.64 -10.42
C ARG A 240 31.99 18.34 -11.12
N PHE A 241 32.31 17.19 -10.55
CA PHE A 241 31.94 15.88 -11.11
C PHE A 241 30.49 15.55 -10.75
N TYR A 242 30.10 15.79 -9.49
CA TYR A 242 28.72 15.57 -9.06
C TYR A 242 27.78 16.72 -9.41
N GLY A 243 28.32 17.93 -9.61
CA GLY A 243 27.53 19.14 -9.83
C GLY A 243 26.71 19.53 -8.59
N ASP A 244 27.22 19.23 -7.40
CA ASP A 244 26.48 19.35 -6.13
C ASP A 244 27.42 19.79 -4.98
N MET A 245 26.84 20.31 -3.91
CA MET A 245 27.55 20.70 -2.71
C MET A 245 27.99 19.46 -1.92
N VAL A 246 29.27 19.40 -1.58
CA VAL A 246 29.86 18.30 -0.80
C VAL A 246 30.63 18.83 0.39
N LEU A 247 30.75 18.01 1.43
CA LEU A 247 31.56 18.27 2.60
C LEU A 247 32.89 17.53 2.48
N GLU A 248 33.99 18.27 2.37
CA GLU A 248 35.33 17.69 2.38
C GLU A 248 35.81 17.49 3.83
N PRO A 249 35.93 16.23 4.35
CA PRO A 249 36.22 15.98 5.76
C PRO A 249 37.65 16.39 6.15
N VAL A 250 37.74 17.07 7.28
CA VAL A 250 38.97 17.39 8.02
C VAL A 250 39.08 16.53 9.28
N ALA A 251 37.95 16.21 9.92
CA ALA A 251 37.86 15.26 11.01
C ALA A 251 36.51 14.52 11.00
N VAL A 252 36.53 13.26 11.44
CA VAL A 252 35.36 12.39 11.56
C VAL A 252 35.44 11.66 12.90
N MET A 253 34.38 11.75 13.70
CA MET A 253 34.23 11.08 14.98
C MET A 253 32.94 10.27 15.02
N ALA A 254 32.97 9.11 15.67
CA ALA A 254 31.74 8.42 16.03
C ALA A 254 30.98 9.24 17.09
N ALA A 255 29.69 9.45 16.85
CA ALA A 255 28.75 10.02 17.81
C ALA A 255 27.93 8.89 18.46
N GLU A 256 27.40 9.14 19.67
CA GLU A 256 26.46 8.21 20.28
C GLU A 256 25.12 8.28 19.54
N GLN A 257 24.58 7.12 19.18
CA GLN A 257 23.26 7.05 18.58
C GLN A 257 22.21 7.20 19.68
N HIS A 258 21.44 8.30 19.66
CA HIS A 258 20.32 8.45 20.56
C HIS A 258 19.16 7.58 20.06
N VAL A 259 18.94 6.45 20.73
CA VAL A 259 17.77 5.61 20.45
C VAL A 259 16.62 6.11 21.31
N ARG A 260 15.49 6.42 20.68
CA ARG A 260 14.25 6.76 21.35
C ARG A 260 13.83 5.60 22.26
N MET A 261 13.58 5.87 23.54
CA MET A 261 13.20 4.86 24.53
C MET A 261 11.90 5.22 25.22
N ASP A 262 11.04 4.23 25.45
CA ASP A 262 9.89 4.34 26.33
C ASP A 262 10.35 4.13 27.78
N ASN A 263 10.25 5.16 28.62
CA ASN A 263 10.68 5.11 30.02
C ASN A 263 9.53 4.95 31.03
N ALA A 264 8.28 4.79 30.56
CA ALA A 264 7.14 4.63 31.45
C ALA A 264 7.31 3.37 32.33
N PRO A 265 6.91 3.40 33.61
CA PRO A 265 7.03 2.23 34.49
C PRO A 265 6.09 1.08 34.08
N GLU A 266 4.91 1.41 33.56
CA GLU A 266 3.94 0.45 33.01
C GLU A 266 3.83 0.71 31.51
N LYS A 267 3.80 -0.35 30.70
CA LYS A 267 3.86 -0.26 29.24
C LYS A 267 2.49 -0.44 28.61
N ARG A 268 2.19 0.39 27.60
CA ARG A 268 1.00 0.20 26.75
C ARG A 268 1.19 -0.96 25.78
N VAL A 269 0.09 -1.34 25.14
CA VAL A 269 0.06 -2.16 23.93
C VAL A 269 -0.49 -1.31 22.79
N GLU A 270 0.18 -1.31 21.65
CA GLU A 270 -0.38 -0.72 20.42
C GLU A 270 -1.31 -1.72 19.75
N LEU A 271 -2.56 -1.31 19.51
CA LEU A 271 -3.62 -2.15 18.96
C LEU A 271 -3.98 -1.79 17.50
N HIS A 272 -3.46 -0.67 16.99
CA HIS A 272 -3.75 -0.17 15.65
C HIS A 272 -2.47 0.31 14.98
N LEU A 273 -1.94 -0.51 14.07
CA LEU A 273 -0.67 -0.26 13.41
C LEU A 273 -0.65 -0.78 11.96
N HIS A 274 -0.20 0.09 11.07
CA HIS A 274 0.01 -0.16 9.66
C HIS A 274 1.49 -0.35 9.36
N THR A 275 1.77 -1.35 8.54
CA THR A 275 3.11 -1.72 8.06
C THR A 275 3.31 -1.25 6.62
N ASN A 276 4.51 -1.44 6.10
CA ASN A 276 4.81 -1.26 4.69
C ASN A 276 3.97 -2.16 3.75
N MET A 277 3.09 -3.03 4.27
CA MET A 277 2.09 -3.78 3.50
C MET A 277 0.73 -3.07 3.35
N SER A 278 0.48 -1.98 4.08
CA SER A 278 -0.62 -1.06 3.81
C SER A 278 -0.27 -0.22 2.57
N ALA A 279 -0.88 -0.59 1.43
CA ALA A 279 -0.41 -0.22 0.11
C ALA A 279 -0.33 1.31 -0.10
N MET A 280 0.88 1.80 -0.40
CA MET A 280 1.17 3.21 -0.64
C MET A 280 0.64 4.14 0.47
N ASP A 281 0.74 3.72 1.75
CA ASP A 281 0.25 4.51 2.89
C ASP A 281 1.21 4.51 4.08
N ALA A 282 1.66 3.33 4.51
CA ALA A 282 2.53 3.19 5.68
C ALA A 282 3.94 2.70 5.31
N LEU A 283 4.87 3.01 6.20
CA LEU A 283 6.32 2.83 6.06
C LEU A 283 6.89 1.87 7.11
N THR A 284 6.11 1.55 8.14
CA THR A 284 6.57 0.76 9.29
C THR A 284 7.03 -0.62 8.85
N ALA A 285 8.31 -0.93 9.04
CA ALA A 285 8.87 -2.22 8.65
C ALA A 285 8.69 -3.27 9.77
N VAL A 286 8.38 -4.51 9.37
CA VAL A 286 8.33 -5.68 10.27
C VAL A 286 9.33 -6.78 9.91
N GLY A 287 10.06 -6.67 8.80
CA GLY A 287 11.07 -7.64 8.34
C GLY A 287 12.52 -7.24 8.65
N PHE A 288 13.48 -8.15 8.43
CA PHE A 288 14.92 -7.91 8.61
C PHE A 288 15.67 -7.53 7.33
N LYS A 289 15.06 -7.73 6.15
CA LYS A 289 15.66 -7.52 4.83
C LYS A 289 14.91 -6.45 4.03
N THR A 290 14.82 -5.25 4.58
CA THR A 290 14.39 -4.10 3.79
C THR A 290 15.62 -3.25 3.54
N ASP A 291 16.17 -3.32 2.32
CA ASP A 291 17.22 -2.39 1.87
C ASP A 291 16.75 -0.92 1.91
N SER A 292 15.45 -0.70 2.15
CA SER A 292 14.75 0.58 2.21
C SER A 292 14.95 1.42 3.46
N THR A 293 15.63 0.93 4.50
CA THR A 293 15.71 1.69 5.75
C THR A 293 17.05 2.42 5.89
N ILE A 294 16.96 3.74 5.99
CA ILE A 294 18.00 4.62 6.55
C ILE A 294 17.98 4.46 8.07
N GLY A 295 19.13 4.13 8.67
CA GLY A 295 19.26 3.86 10.12
C GLY A 295 19.30 2.37 10.48
N THR A 296 19.83 2.06 11.66
CA THR A 296 20.20 0.68 12.09
C THR A 296 19.09 -0.16 12.73
N ASP A 297 17.90 0.38 13.02
CA ASP A 297 16.83 -0.41 13.66
C ASP A 297 15.44 0.21 13.47
N LYS A 298 14.86 0.02 12.27
CA LYS A 298 13.50 0.49 11.94
C LYS A 298 12.43 -0.61 11.95
N ASN A 299 12.74 -1.76 12.55
CA ASN A 299 11.77 -2.83 12.74
C ASN A 299 10.91 -2.51 13.97
N VAL A 300 9.61 -2.30 13.77
CA VAL A 300 8.71 -1.87 14.86
C VAL A 300 8.55 -2.94 15.95
N ILE A 301 8.61 -4.22 15.58
CA ILE A 301 8.54 -5.33 16.54
C ILE A 301 9.77 -5.28 17.46
N LYS A 302 10.95 -5.00 16.90
CA LYS A 302 12.19 -4.82 17.68
C LYS A 302 12.16 -3.57 18.54
N ARG A 303 11.60 -2.47 18.04
CA ARG A 303 11.40 -1.25 18.83
C ARG A 303 10.48 -1.50 20.03
N ALA A 304 9.34 -2.16 19.82
CA ALA A 304 8.40 -2.51 20.88
C ALA A 304 9.02 -3.48 21.91
N GLU A 305 9.79 -4.48 21.47
CA GLU A 305 10.59 -5.33 22.36
C GLU A 305 11.58 -4.54 23.21
N ALA A 306 12.33 -3.62 22.59
CA ALA A 306 13.31 -2.79 23.28
C ALA A 306 12.64 -1.82 24.28
N TRP A 307 11.45 -1.35 23.95
CA TRP A 307 10.59 -0.54 24.84
C TRP A 307 9.90 -1.35 25.93
N GLY A 308 9.97 -2.69 25.88
CA GLY A 308 9.36 -3.57 26.87
C GLY A 308 7.84 -3.68 26.77
N HIS A 309 7.24 -3.34 25.62
CA HIS A 309 5.81 -3.54 25.39
C HIS A 309 5.51 -5.05 25.42
N PRO A 310 4.44 -5.50 26.10
CA PRO A 310 4.16 -6.93 26.23
C PRO A 310 3.57 -7.55 24.96
N ALA A 311 2.89 -6.73 24.15
CA ALA A 311 2.35 -7.12 22.87
C ALA A 311 2.34 -5.95 21.88
N ILE A 312 2.14 -6.27 20.60
CA ILE A 312 1.93 -5.29 19.52
C ILE A 312 0.99 -5.89 18.46
N ALA A 313 0.00 -5.13 18.02
CA ALA A 313 -0.89 -5.53 16.93
C ALA A 313 -0.34 -5.15 15.56
N ILE A 314 -0.69 -5.94 14.55
CA ILE A 314 -0.47 -5.66 13.13
C ILE A 314 -1.84 -5.64 12.47
N THR A 315 -2.25 -4.50 11.91
CA THR A 315 -3.62 -4.26 11.43
C THR A 315 -3.62 -3.53 10.09
N ASP A 316 -2.86 -4.04 9.12
CA ASP A 316 -2.78 -3.45 7.77
C ASP A 316 -4.16 -3.33 7.10
N HIS A 317 -4.30 -2.38 6.16
CA HIS A 317 -5.57 -2.16 5.45
C HIS A 317 -5.96 -3.36 4.57
N GLY A 318 -6.97 -4.11 5.00
CA GLY A 318 -7.61 -5.20 4.25
C GLY A 318 -6.69 -6.38 3.90
N VAL A 319 -5.51 -6.50 4.50
CA VAL A 319 -4.49 -7.49 4.14
C VAL A 319 -3.72 -8.06 5.33
N ALA A 320 -3.08 -9.22 5.15
CA ALA A 320 -2.29 -9.92 6.16
C ALA A 320 -0.83 -10.19 5.75
N HIS A 321 -0.35 -9.63 4.63
CA HIS A 321 0.99 -9.91 4.07
C HIS A 321 2.15 -9.76 5.07
N ALA A 322 2.00 -8.92 6.08
CA ALA A 322 3.02 -8.67 7.10
C ALA A 322 3.14 -9.80 8.15
N PHE A 323 2.16 -10.69 8.27
CA PHE A 323 2.05 -11.63 9.39
C PHE A 323 3.26 -12.57 9.51
N PRO A 324 3.75 -13.24 8.44
CA PRO A 324 4.91 -14.13 8.55
C PRO A 324 6.16 -13.39 9.04
N ASN A 325 6.43 -12.20 8.48
CA ASN A 325 7.58 -11.39 8.86
C ASN A 325 7.46 -10.84 10.29
N ALA A 326 6.26 -10.41 10.70
CA ALA A 326 6.01 -9.95 12.06
C ALA A 326 6.26 -11.07 13.09
N LYS A 327 5.79 -12.29 12.81
CA LYS A 327 6.07 -13.46 13.67
C LYS A 327 7.56 -13.78 13.72
N HIS A 328 8.23 -13.81 12.57
CA HIS A 328 9.66 -14.10 12.48
C HIS A 328 10.50 -13.07 13.26
N SER A 329 10.06 -11.81 13.28
CA SER A 329 10.71 -10.74 14.03
C SER A 329 10.45 -10.78 15.53
N ALA A 330 9.36 -11.38 16.00
CA ALA A 330 9.00 -11.44 17.42
C ALA A 330 9.73 -12.57 18.15
N LYS A 331 10.57 -12.24 19.14
CA LYS A 331 11.32 -13.21 19.97
C LYS A 331 10.81 -13.27 21.41
N LYS A 332 10.40 -12.14 21.98
CA LYS A 332 10.03 -11.90 23.38
C LYS A 332 8.73 -11.10 23.53
N ILE A 333 8.14 -10.64 22.42
CA ILE A 333 6.88 -9.89 22.39
C ILE A 333 5.79 -10.73 21.74
N LYS A 334 4.54 -10.59 22.22
CA LYS A 334 3.37 -11.20 21.59
C LYS A 334 2.90 -10.36 20.41
N VAL A 335 2.70 -10.97 19.24
CA VAL A 335 2.10 -10.29 18.08
C VAL A 335 0.60 -10.59 18.08
N LEU A 336 -0.23 -9.54 17.98
CA LEU A 336 -1.67 -9.64 17.80
C LEU A 336 -1.97 -9.50 16.30
N PHE A 337 -2.40 -10.59 15.67
CA PHE A 337 -2.66 -10.60 14.24
C PHE A 337 -4.06 -10.05 13.95
N GLY A 338 -4.14 -9.00 13.15
CA GLY A 338 -5.41 -8.39 12.78
C GLY A 338 -5.37 -7.67 11.44
N VAL A 339 -6.47 -7.01 11.12
CA VAL A 339 -6.63 -6.23 9.91
C VAL A 339 -7.46 -4.99 10.22
N GLU A 340 -7.14 -3.86 9.58
CA GLU A 340 -8.12 -2.80 9.44
C GLU A 340 -8.96 -3.09 8.20
N ALA A 341 -10.18 -3.58 8.42
CA ALA A 341 -11.10 -3.98 7.37
C ALA A 341 -11.85 -2.79 6.77
N TYR A 342 -12.02 -2.80 5.45
CA TYR A 342 -13.02 -1.97 4.78
C TYR A 342 -14.40 -2.58 4.99
N TYR A 343 -15.13 -2.04 5.95
CA TYR A 343 -16.37 -2.58 6.46
C TYR A 343 -17.60 -1.90 5.84
N ILE A 344 -18.63 -2.70 5.52
CA ILE A 344 -19.97 -2.21 5.23
C ILE A 344 -20.95 -2.86 6.19
N ASN A 345 -21.71 -2.03 6.89
CA ASN A 345 -22.86 -2.50 7.64
C ASN A 345 -24.02 -2.80 6.68
N ASP A 346 -24.33 -4.08 6.46
CA ASP A 346 -25.42 -4.55 5.60
C ASP A 346 -26.61 -5.12 6.37
N VAL A 347 -26.49 -5.21 7.71
CA VAL A 347 -27.50 -5.81 8.59
C VAL A 347 -28.44 -4.74 9.14
N ASP A 348 -27.91 -3.73 9.82
CA ASP A 348 -28.67 -2.81 10.67
C ASP A 348 -28.33 -1.32 10.42
N ASP A 349 -27.89 -0.98 9.21
CA ASP A 349 -27.69 0.41 8.75
C ASP A 349 -28.93 1.00 8.04
N ARG A 350 -30.00 0.20 7.95
CA ARG A 350 -31.31 0.52 7.36
C ARG A 350 -32.40 0.07 8.32
N VAL A 351 -32.31 0.57 9.54
CA VAL A 351 -33.36 0.40 10.53
C VAL A 351 -34.55 1.21 10.05
N VAL A 352 -35.71 0.57 9.97
CA VAL A 352 -36.96 1.27 9.67
C VAL A 352 -37.51 1.87 10.95
N VAL A 353 -37.53 1.08 12.02
CA VAL A 353 -38.12 1.49 13.29
C VAL A 353 -37.04 1.76 14.32
N HIS A 354 -36.83 3.01 14.71
CA HIS A 354 -35.90 3.38 15.78
C HIS A 354 -36.61 3.42 17.13
N GLY A 355 -35.95 2.93 18.18
CA GLY A 355 -36.57 2.72 19.50
C GLY A 355 -37.33 1.39 19.60
N GLN A 356 -37.90 1.11 20.77
CA GLN A 356 -38.67 -0.11 21.03
C GLN A 356 -40.17 0.17 21.00
N THR A 357 -40.90 -0.49 20.09
CA THR A 357 -42.37 -0.42 20.01
C THR A 357 -42.94 -1.64 19.31
N ASP A 358 -44.03 -2.19 19.86
CA ASP A 358 -44.83 -3.26 19.24
C ASP A 358 -46.22 -2.76 18.83
N ALA A 359 -46.35 -1.45 18.57
CA ALA A 359 -47.61 -0.86 18.15
C ALA A 359 -48.14 -1.56 16.87
N PRO A 360 -49.41 -2.01 16.84
CA PRO A 360 -50.07 -2.49 15.62
C PRO A 360 -50.11 -1.41 14.54
N PHE A 361 -50.14 -1.81 13.27
CA PHE A 361 -50.29 -0.85 12.15
C PHE A 361 -51.59 -0.03 12.17
N SER A 362 -52.60 -0.48 12.93
CA SER A 362 -53.88 0.20 13.13
C SER A 362 -53.84 1.32 14.17
N ASP A 363 -52.82 1.34 15.04
CA ASP A 363 -52.69 2.32 16.12
C ASP A 363 -52.34 3.73 15.60
N GLU A 364 -52.40 4.72 16.49
CA GLU A 364 -52.09 6.11 16.15
C GLU A 364 -50.59 6.30 15.94
N ILE A 365 -50.20 6.73 14.73
CA ILE A 365 -48.83 7.10 14.35
C ILE A 365 -48.84 8.56 13.92
N VAL A 366 -47.90 9.35 14.42
CA VAL A 366 -47.80 10.78 14.08
C VAL A 366 -46.79 10.94 12.95
N CYS A 367 -47.28 11.20 11.74
CA CYS A 367 -46.41 11.49 10.60
C CYS A 367 -46.05 12.97 10.63
N PHE A 368 -44.78 13.32 10.52
CA PHE A 368 -44.32 14.71 10.60
C PHE A 368 -43.16 14.99 9.64
N ASP A 369 -42.94 16.28 9.39
CA ASP A 369 -41.87 16.82 8.59
C ASP A 369 -41.49 18.20 9.15
N ILE A 370 -40.27 18.65 8.91
CA ILE A 370 -39.81 19.98 9.34
C ILE A 370 -39.12 20.75 8.21
N GLU A 371 -39.30 22.07 8.24
CA GLU A 371 -38.45 22.97 7.46
C GLU A 371 -37.42 23.62 8.39
N THR A 372 -36.21 23.83 7.90
CA THR A 372 -35.10 24.36 8.70
C THR A 372 -34.34 25.46 7.97
N THR A 373 -33.55 26.23 8.71
CA THR A 373 -32.67 27.26 8.13
C THR A 373 -31.43 26.68 7.43
N GLY A 374 -31.29 25.36 7.38
CA GLY A 374 -30.18 24.64 6.76
C GLY A 374 -30.05 23.21 7.29
N LEU A 375 -29.04 22.46 6.82
CA LEU A 375 -28.95 21.02 7.07
C LEU A 375 -28.26 20.63 8.39
N ASN A 376 -27.50 21.54 9.02
CA ASN A 376 -26.69 21.22 10.18
C ASN A 376 -27.42 21.51 11.50
N LYS A 377 -28.01 20.49 12.12
CA LYS A 377 -28.73 20.57 13.41
C LYS A 377 -27.96 21.19 14.59
N LYS A 378 -26.63 21.35 14.50
CA LYS A 378 -25.82 22.02 15.53
C LYS A 378 -25.91 23.54 15.45
N TYR A 379 -26.10 24.10 14.26
CA TYR A 379 -26.06 25.55 14.01
C TYR A 379 -27.37 26.09 13.42
N GLU A 380 -28.15 25.23 12.78
CA GLU A 380 -29.41 25.55 12.12
C GLU A 380 -30.60 25.29 13.06
N VAL A 381 -31.72 25.92 12.76
CA VAL A 381 -32.93 25.90 13.59
C VAL A 381 -34.17 25.60 12.75
N ILE A 382 -35.23 25.14 13.40
CA ILE A 382 -36.49 24.77 12.75
C ILE A 382 -37.28 26.05 12.42
N ILE A 383 -38.01 26.08 11.30
CA ILE A 383 -38.85 27.21 10.87
C ILE A 383 -40.31 26.84 10.60
N GLU A 384 -40.61 25.57 10.32
CA GLU A 384 -41.97 25.03 10.29
C GLU A 384 -41.96 23.59 10.82
N ILE A 385 -42.99 23.19 11.56
CA ILE A 385 -43.25 21.80 11.95
C ILE A 385 -44.66 21.46 11.47
N GLY A 386 -44.76 20.50 10.55
CA GLY A 386 -46.02 19.93 10.09
C GLY A 386 -46.18 18.51 10.60
N ALA A 387 -47.35 18.16 11.13
CA ALA A 387 -47.62 16.81 11.60
C ALA A 387 -49.09 16.40 11.42
N VAL A 388 -49.35 15.11 11.25
CA VAL A 388 -50.68 14.53 11.14
C VAL A 388 -50.77 13.22 11.91
N VAL A 389 -51.93 12.92 12.50
CA VAL A 389 -52.18 11.63 13.15
C VAL A 389 -52.80 10.67 12.13
N LEU A 390 -52.11 9.56 11.87
CA LEU A 390 -52.60 8.43 11.08
C LEU A 390 -53.21 7.39 12.03
N LYS A 391 -54.46 6.99 11.79
CA LYS A 391 -55.15 5.93 12.54
C LYS A 391 -56.01 5.11 11.60
N ASN A 392 -55.89 3.79 11.64
CA ASN A 392 -56.60 2.88 10.71
C ASN A 392 -56.46 3.26 9.22
N GLY A 393 -55.32 3.84 8.83
CA GLY A 393 -55.07 4.25 7.45
C GLY A 393 -55.70 5.59 7.04
N GLU A 394 -56.35 6.31 7.96
CA GLU A 394 -56.94 7.63 7.72
C GLU A 394 -56.29 8.71 8.60
N ILE A 395 -56.22 9.94 8.08
CA ILE A 395 -55.72 11.09 8.85
C ILE A 395 -56.85 11.59 9.76
N THR A 396 -56.64 11.56 11.08
CA THR A 396 -57.66 11.95 12.07
C THR A 396 -57.42 13.31 12.69
N ASP A 397 -56.18 13.79 12.71
CA ASP A 397 -55.83 15.09 13.30
C ASP A 397 -54.62 15.73 12.60
N ARG A 398 -54.45 17.04 12.72
CA ARG A 398 -53.39 17.82 12.06
C ARG A 398 -52.82 18.89 12.99
N PHE A 399 -51.51 19.07 12.92
CA PHE A 399 -50.75 20.10 13.61
C PHE A 399 -49.85 20.81 12.60
N ASN A 400 -49.83 22.14 12.65
CA ASN A 400 -48.86 22.93 11.89
C ASN A 400 -48.49 24.17 12.71
N THR A 401 -47.20 24.47 12.80
CA THR A 401 -46.73 25.72 13.41
C THR A 401 -45.49 26.23 12.68
N PHE A 402 -45.45 27.54 12.45
CA PHE A 402 -44.20 28.22 12.19
C PHE A 402 -43.36 28.30 13.46
N VAL A 403 -42.06 28.44 13.31
CA VAL A 403 -41.11 28.53 14.43
C VAL A 403 -40.17 29.69 14.18
N SER A 404 -40.04 30.59 15.16
CA SER A 404 -39.16 31.75 15.02
C SER A 404 -37.69 31.29 15.03
N PRO A 405 -36.91 31.57 13.96
CA PRO A 405 -35.49 31.25 13.91
C PRO A 405 -34.63 32.24 14.73
N GLY A 406 -35.22 33.33 15.22
CA GLY A 406 -34.51 34.40 15.94
C GLY A 406 -33.51 35.19 15.08
N ARG A 407 -33.57 35.05 13.76
CA ARG A 407 -32.71 35.72 12.76
C ARG A 407 -33.44 35.82 11.42
N ILE A 408 -32.95 36.70 10.54
CA ILE A 408 -33.46 36.84 9.18
C ILE A 408 -33.07 35.61 8.34
N LEU A 409 -34.01 35.10 7.54
CA LEU A 409 -33.76 33.99 6.62
C LEU A 409 -32.85 34.40 5.45
N SER A 410 -32.01 33.48 4.99
CA SER A 410 -31.26 33.72 3.76
C SER A 410 -32.20 33.62 2.54
N PRO A 411 -31.92 34.34 1.44
CA PRO A 411 -32.71 34.23 0.21
C PRO A 411 -32.82 32.80 -0.33
N GLU A 412 -31.79 31.98 -0.09
CA GLU A 412 -31.74 30.58 -0.51
C GLU A 412 -32.78 29.72 0.24
N ILE A 413 -32.91 29.92 1.56
CA ILE A 413 -33.90 29.19 2.38
C ILE A 413 -35.33 29.63 2.03
N ILE A 414 -35.54 30.93 1.81
CA ILE A 414 -36.84 31.44 1.35
C ILE A 414 -37.20 30.83 -0.01
N HIS A 415 -36.24 30.71 -0.92
CA HIS A 415 -36.47 30.10 -2.24
C HIS A 415 -36.77 28.60 -2.15
N LEU A 416 -36.09 27.89 -1.23
CA LEU A 416 -36.25 26.45 -1.04
C LEU A 416 -37.58 26.09 -0.38
N THR A 417 -37.92 26.77 0.71
CA THR A 417 -39.05 26.42 1.59
C THR A 417 -40.31 27.23 1.27
N GLY A 418 -40.18 28.35 0.56
CA GLY A 418 -41.26 29.30 0.34
C GLY A 418 -41.69 30.07 1.61
N ILE A 419 -41.01 29.89 2.75
CA ILE A 419 -41.28 30.59 4.00
C ILE A 419 -40.54 31.93 4.00
N THR A 420 -41.27 33.03 4.15
CA THR A 420 -40.68 34.38 4.26
C THR A 420 -40.54 34.82 5.71
N ASP A 421 -39.67 35.81 5.98
CA ASP A 421 -39.54 36.40 7.32
C ASP A 421 -40.86 36.96 7.85
N GLU A 422 -41.74 37.45 6.97
CA GLU A 422 -43.08 37.97 7.32
C GLU A 422 -44.00 36.85 7.82
N MET A 423 -43.87 35.63 7.31
CA MET A 423 -44.64 34.47 7.78
C MET A 423 -44.21 34.01 9.18
N LEU A 424 -42.98 34.34 9.57
CA LEU A 424 -42.38 33.98 10.85
C LEU A 424 -42.58 35.06 11.93
N GLU A 425 -43.19 36.20 11.57
CA GLU A 425 -43.48 37.27 12.51
C GLU A 425 -44.52 36.83 13.54
N GLY A 426 -44.16 36.86 14.82
CA GLY A 426 -45.01 36.38 15.91
C GLY A 426 -45.08 34.85 16.06
N ALA A 427 -44.29 34.10 15.29
CA ALA A 427 -44.18 32.66 15.45
C ALA A 427 -43.60 32.29 16.84
N PRO A 428 -44.02 31.15 17.43
CA PRO A 428 -43.50 30.69 18.71
C PRO A 428 -41.98 30.47 18.66
N SER A 429 -41.33 30.59 19.81
CA SER A 429 -39.91 30.27 19.95
C SER A 429 -39.66 28.78 19.67
N GLN A 430 -38.40 28.43 19.38
CA GLN A 430 -37.98 27.03 19.20
C GLN A 430 -38.46 26.11 20.34
N LYS A 431 -38.38 26.59 21.59
CA LYS A 431 -38.79 25.83 22.76
C LYS A 431 -40.30 25.60 22.77
N GLU A 432 -41.09 26.66 22.58
CA GLU A 432 -42.56 26.59 22.62
C GLU A 432 -43.12 25.71 21.49
N ALA A 433 -42.53 25.79 20.29
CA ALA A 433 -42.93 24.96 19.16
C ALA A 433 -42.63 23.47 19.40
N LEU A 434 -41.47 23.15 19.97
CA LEU A 434 -41.11 21.77 20.35
C LEU A 434 -42.03 21.22 21.44
N GLU A 435 -42.33 22.02 22.47
CA GLU A 435 -43.26 21.63 23.54
C GLU A 435 -44.67 21.37 22.99
N ALA A 436 -45.18 22.25 22.12
CA ALA A 436 -46.48 22.07 21.48
C ALA A 436 -46.53 20.83 20.55
N PHE A 437 -45.47 20.60 19.76
CA PHE A 437 -45.38 19.42 18.91
C PHE A 437 -45.33 18.13 19.72
N LEU A 438 -44.55 18.08 20.81
CA LEU A 438 -44.46 16.89 21.67
C LEU A 438 -45.74 16.67 22.47
N GLU A 439 -46.46 17.72 22.87
CA GLU A 439 -47.79 17.61 23.46
C GLU A 439 -48.79 16.99 22.47
N PHE A 440 -48.77 17.43 21.21
CA PHE A 440 -49.57 16.85 20.14
C PHE A 440 -49.20 15.39 19.88
N ALA A 441 -47.91 15.08 19.80
CA ALA A 441 -47.42 13.73 19.54
C ALA A 441 -47.72 12.75 20.70
N GLY A 442 -47.56 13.20 21.94
CA GLY A 442 -47.65 12.35 23.13
C GLY A 442 -46.57 11.27 23.13
N SER A 443 -46.91 10.04 23.54
CA SER A 443 -46.01 8.88 23.52
C SER A 443 -46.09 8.05 22.23
N ARG A 444 -46.78 8.55 21.20
CA ARG A 444 -47.04 7.81 19.96
C ARG A 444 -45.77 7.67 19.12
N PRO A 445 -45.65 6.60 18.31
CA PRO A 445 -44.59 6.52 17.31
C PRO A 445 -44.67 7.68 16.33
N LEU A 446 -43.51 8.25 16.00
CA LEU A 446 -43.36 9.28 14.98
C LEU A 446 -43.00 8.64 13.64
N ALA A 447 -43.39 9.23 12.52
CA ALA A 447 -42.99 8.77 11.20
C ALA A 447 -42.58 9.95 10.32
N ALA A 448 -41.49 9.81 9.58
CA ALA A 448 -41.00 10.83 8.67
C ALA A 448 -40.36 10.16 7.44
N HIS A 449 -40.12 10.94 6.39
CA HIS A 449 -39.42 10.45 5.20
C HIS A 449 -37.98 10.89 5.26
N ASN A 450 -37.04 9.95 5.42
CA ASN A 450 -35.68 10.25 5.88
C ASN A 450 -35.66 10.73 7.34
N ALA A 451 -36.32 9.96 8.21
CA ALA A 451 -36.61 10.32 9.60
C ALA A 451 -35.36 10.73 10.41
N ASP A 452 -34.18 10.23 10.03
CA ASP A 452 -32.88 10.63 10.58
C ASP A 452 -32.67 12.17 10.58
N PHE A 453 -33.18 12.88 9.58
CA PHE A 453 -33.08 14.33 9.46
C PHE A 453 -34.01 15.02 10.46
N ASP A 454 -35.32 14.79 10.35
CA ASP A 454 -36.35 15.47 11.15
C ASP A 454 -36.20 15.15 12.64
N MET A 455 -36.07 13.86 12.96
CA MET A 455 -35.83 13.40 14.33
C MET A 455 -34.53 13.97 14.90
N GLY A 456 -33.51 14.16 14.05
CA GLY A 456 -32.23 14.73 14.44
C GLY A 456 -32.36 16.17 14.95
N PHE A 457 -33.16 17.00 14.28
CA PHE A 457 -33.44 18.37 14.70
C PHE A 457 -34.32 18.43 15.95
N ILE A 458 -35.38 17.62 16.02
CA ILE A 458 -36.23 17.53 17.22
C ILE A 458 -35.39 17.11 18.43
N ALA A 459 -34.58 16.06 18.31
CA ALA A 459 -33.72 15.59 19.38
C ALA A 459 -32.67 16.63 19.80
N ALA A 460 -32.07 17.34 18.85
CA ALA A 460 -31.11 18.41 19.12
C ALA A 460 -31.77 19.58 19.89
N GLY A 461 -32.96 20.01 19.45
CA GLY A 461 -33.75 21.03 20.13
C GLY A 461 -34.16 20.60 21.55
N CYS A 462 -34.69 19.38 21.70
CA CYS A 462 -35.08 18.83 22.99
C CYS A 462 -33.91 18.79 23.97
N ARG A 463 -32.73 18.32 23.54
CA ARG A 463 -31.51 18.34 24.36
C ARG A 463 -31.11 19.75 24.76
N LYS A 464 -31.16 20.72 23.84
CA LYS A 464 -30.81 22.12 24.11
C LYS A 464 -31.71 22.76 25.18
N TYR A 465 -32.99 22.39 25.21
CA TYR A 465 -33.97 22.97 26.15
C TYR A 465 -34.28 22.07 27.35
N GLY A 466 -33.64 20.90 27.48
CA GLY A 466 -33.86 19.95 28.57
C GLY A 466 -35.24 19.27 28.53
N ILE A 467 -35.81 19.10 27.33
CA ILE A 467 -37.11 18.46 27.12
C ILE A 467 -36.88 16.95 26.93
N PRO A 468 -37.56 16.06 27.69
CA PRO A 468 -37.48 14.63 27.47
C PRO A 468 -38.03 14.24 26.09
N PHE A 469 -37.32 13.37 25.37
CA PHE A 469 -37.72 12.89 24.05
C PHE A 469 -37.36 11.41 23.91
N HIS A 470 -38.37 10.55 23.82
CA HIS A 470 -38.23 9.10 23.85
C HIS A 470 -39.13 8.39 22.83
N ASN A 471 -39.76 9.13 21.93
CA ASN A 471 -40.69 8.57 20.96
C ASN A 471 -39.94 7.65 19.99
N PRO A 472 -40.45 6.43 19.73
CA PRO A 472 -39.94 5.61 18.66
C PRO A 472 -40.27 6.27 17.31
N SER A 473 -39.47 6.02 16.28
CA SER A 473 -39.70 6.57 14.95
C SER A 473 -39.73 5.51 13.85
N VAL A 474 -40.43 5.82 12.76
CA VAL A 474 -40.55 5.00 11.55
C VAL A 474 -40.02 5.80 10.36
N ASP A 475 -39.00 5.28 9.68
CA ASP A 475 -38.46 5.89 8.47
C ASP A 475 -39.12 5.32 7.20
N SER A 476 -40.00 6.12 6.61
CA SER A 476 -40.72 5.75 5.38
C SER A 476 -39.80 5.65 4.15
N LEU A 477 -38.66 6.35 4.13
CA LEU A 477 -37.67 6.26 3.05
C LEU A 477 -37.05 4.86 3.04
N ILE A 478 -36.63 4.38 4.21
CA ILE A 478 -36.02 3.05 4.34
C ILE A 478 -37.06 1.95 4.07
N LEU A 479 -38.31 2.13 4.49
CA LEU A 479 -39.42 1.26 4.10
C LEU A 479 -39.58 1.17 2.58
N ALA A 480 -39.63 2.31 1.89
CA ALA A 480 -39.74 2.35 0.43
C ALA A 480 -38.56 1.63 -0.24
N GLN A 481 -37.33 1.84 0.25
CA GLN A 481 -36.13 1.17 -0.26
C GLN A 481 -36.15 -0.35 -0.12
N ASN A 482 -36.81 -0.89 0.91
CA ASN A 482 -36.91 -2.34 1.11
C ASN A 482 -38.10 -2.96 0.37
N LEU A 483 -39.23 -2.24 0.29
CA LEU A 483 -40.49 -2.76 -0.26
C LEU A 483 -40.70 -2.49 -1.75
N LEU A 484 -39.98 -1.51 -2.32
CA LEU A 484 -40.07 -1.06 -3.72
C LEU A 484 -38.69 -1.05 -4.41
N PRO A 485 -37.93 -2.18 -4.43
CA PRO A 485 -36.54 -2.22 -4.91
C PRO A 485 -36.36 -1.83 -6.39
N GLU A 486 -37.43 -1.83 -7.18
CA GLU A 486 -37.48 -1.42 -8.58
C GLU A 486 -37.24 0.08 -8.80
N LEU A 487 -37.40 0.91 -7.78
CA LEU A 487 -37.19 2.36 -7.88
C LEU A 487 -35.69 2.70 -7.92
N GLY A 488 -35.30 3.56 -8.88
CA GLY A 488 -33.92 4.06 -8.99
C GLY A 488 -33.59 5.20 -8.02
N LYS A 489 -34.60 5.92 -7.55
CA LYS A 489 -34.54 7.02 -6.57
C LYS A 489 -35.76 6.94 -5.67
N TYR A 490 -35.61 7.38 -4.43
CA TYR A 490 -36.64 7.22 -3.39
C TYR A 490 -37.01 8.55 -2.72
N LYS A 491 -36.97 9.66 -3.46
CA LYS A 491 -37.47 10.94 -2.92
C LYS A 491 -38.98 10.85 -2.66
N LEU A 492 -39.49 11.66 -1.74
CA LEU A 492 -40.89 11.65 -1.31
C LEU A 492 -41.86 11.75 -2.51
N ASP A 493 -41.62 12.69 -3.41
CA ASP A 493 -42.39 12.93 -4.64
C ASP A 493 -42.41 11.69 -5.56
N ILE A 494 -41.25 11.07 -5.79
CA ILE A 494 -41.11 9.89 -6.65
C ILE A 494 -41.86 8.69 -6.07
N VAL A 495 -41.75 8.48 -4.76
CA VAL A 495 -42.44 7.35 -4.09
C VAL A 495 -43.94 7.59 -4.07
N ALA A 496 -44.39 8.82 -3.83
CA ALA A 496 -45.80 9.19 -3.89
C ALA A 496 -46.39 9.01 -5.29
N GLU A 497 -45.68 9.42 -6.35
CA GLU A 497 -46.08 9.21 -7.74
C GLU A 497 -46.20 7.71 -8.08
N TYR A 498 -45.22 6.92 -7.65
CA TYR A 498 -45.23 5.46 -7.84
C TYR A 498 -46.41 4.77 -7.15
N LEU A 499 -46.78 5.24 -5.96
CA LEU A 499 -47.93 4.74 -5.21
C LEU A 499 -49.27 5.35 -5.68
N HIS A 500 -49.26 6.20 -6.71
CA HIS A 500 -50.42 6.91 -7.25
C HIS A 500 -51.17 7.76 -6.22
N LEU A 501 -50.41 8.43 -5.34
CA LEU A 501 -50.95 9.36 -4.34
C LEU A 501 -51.30 10.74 -4.95
N PRO A 502 -52.15 11.54 -4.29
CA PRO A 502 -52.49 12.90 -4.74
C PRO A 502 -51.26 13.80 -4.89
N ALA A 503 -51.29 14.73 -5.85
CA ALA A 503 -50.26 15.75 -5.97
C ALA A 503 -50.26 16.69 -4.74
N PHE A 504 -49.07 17.05 -4.27
CA PHE A 504 -48.85 17.90 -3.09
C PHE A 504 -47.75 18.94 -3.37
N ASN A 505 -47.66 19.97 -2.53
CA ASN A 505 -46.62 20.98 -2.66
C ASN A 505 -45.39 20.58 -1.83
N HIS A 506 -44.38 20.03 -2.51
CA HIS A 506 -43.13 19.66 -1.87
C HIS A 506 -42.44 20.91 -1.28
N HIS A 507 -41.86 20.79 -0.07
CA HIS A 507 -41.31 21.89 0.74
C HIS A 507 -42.33 22.70 1.55
N ARG A 508 -43.46 22.08 1.89
CA ARG A 508 -44.31 22.51 3.00
C ARG A 508 -44.44 21.36 3.97
N ALA A 509 -43.95 21.55 5.20
CA ALA A 509 -43.89 20.50 6.20
C ALA A 509 -45.25 19.82 6.44
N SER A 510 -46.35 20.57 6.41
CA SER A 510 -47.70 20.01 6.61
C SER A 510 -48.19 19.13 5.46
N ASP A 511 -47.79 19.41 4.22
CA ASP A 511 -48.15 18.61 3.04
C ASP A 511 -47.26 17.37 2.93
N ASP A 512 -45.97 17.50 3.25
CA ASP A 512 -45.01 16.40 3.23
C ASP A 512 -45.33 15.38 4.34
N ALA A 513 -45.65 15.84 5.56
CA ALA A 513 -46.16 15.00 6.65
C ALA A 513 -47.43 14.21 6.27
N ALA A 514 -48.36 14.85 5.56
CA ALA A 514 -49.57 14.19 5.07
C ALA A 514 -49.24 13.14 4.00
N THR A 515 -48.29 13.41 3.13
CA THR A 515 -47.82 12.47 2.10
C THR A 515 -47.22 11.22 2.74
N VAL A 516 -46.40 11.36 3.78
CA VAL A 516 -45.91 10.22 4.57
C VAL A 516 -47.07 9.40 5.15
N ALA A 517 -48.09 10.06 5.71
CA ALA A 517 -49.28 9.39 6.23
C ALA A 517 -50.07 8.64 5.16
N TYR A 518 -50.12 9.13 3.92
CA TYR A 518 -50.73 8.42 2.79
C TYR A 518 -49.89 7.25 2.28
N MET A 519 -48.56 7.31 2.41
CA MET A 519 -47.65 6.23 1.99
C MET A 519 -47.71 5.02 2.93
N LEU A 520 -47.74 5.25 4.25
CA LEU A 520 -47.64 4.17 5.25
C LEU A 520 -48.70 3.07 5.08
N PRO A 521 -49.99 3.34 4.82
CA PRO A 521 -51.00 2.29 4.61
C PRO A 521 -50.67 1.34 3.46
N HIS A 522 -50.08 1.83 2.37
CA HIS A 522 -49.64 0.99 1.26
C HIS A 522 -48.48 0.07 1.67
N PHE A 523 -47.54 0.58 2.46
CA PHE A 523 -46.45 -0.23 3.00
C PHE A 523 -46.94 -1.24 4.03
N PHE A 524 -47.80 -0.84 4.97
CA PHE A 524 -48.39 -1.74 5.96
C PHE A 524 -49.16 -2.87 5.30
N LYS A 525 -49.96 -2.59 4.27
CA LYS A 525 -50.63 -3.65 3.50
C LYS A 525 -49.65 -4.68 2.92
N LYS A 526 -48.55 -4.23 2.31
CA LYS A 526 -47.49 -5.12 1.80
C LYS A 526 -46.84 -5.95 2.92
N LEU A 527 -46.63 -5.35 4.10
CA LEU A 527 -46.07 -6.05 5.27
C LEU A 527 -47.05 -7.08 5.85
N GLU A 528 -48.35 -6.77 5.85
CA GLU A 528 -49.40 -7.71 6.26
C GLU A 528 -49.51 -8.91 5.32
N GLU A 529 -49.34 -8.70 4.01
CA GLU A 529 -49.25 -9.79 3.01
C GLU A 529 -48.04 -10.70 3.28
N MET A 530 -47.00 -10.19 3.94
CA MET A 530 -45.84 -10.96 4.42
C MET A 530 -46.05 -11.59 5.81
N GLY A 531 -47.19 -11.37 6.46
CA GLY A 531 -47.53 -11.91 7.77
C GLY A 531 -47.10 -11.06 8.97
N LEU A 532 -46.64 -9.82 8.75
CA LEU A 532 -46.24 -8.88 9.81
C LEU A 532 -47.44 -8.04 10.24
N ARG A 533 -47.56 -7.71 11.53
CA ARG A 533 -48.71 -7.00 12.11
C ARG A 533 -48.35 -5.83 13.02
N THR A 534 -47.11 -5.78 13.53
CA THR A 534 -46.65 -4.71 14.43
C THR A 534 -45.39 -4.01 13.92
N LEU A 535 -45.13 -2.80 14.41
CA LEU A 535 -43.92 -2.04 14.07
C LEU A 535 -42.63 -2.78 14.50
N GLY A 536 -42.63 -3.47 15.65
CA GLY A 536 -41.47 -4.20 16.16
C GLY A 536 -41.03 -5.37 15.28
N GLU A 537 -41.95 -5.95 14.51
CA GLU A 537 -41.68 -7.05 13.58
C GLU A 537 -41.02 -6.59 12.26
N ILE A 538 -41.04 -5.29 11.96
CA ILE A 538 -40.53 -4.75 10.69
C ILE A 538 -39.02 -4.97 10.58
N ASN A 539 -38.23 -4.48 11.54
CA ASN A 539 -36.76 -4.53 11.44
C ASN A 539 -36.22 -5.97 11.29
N PRO A 540 -36.68 -6.98 12.04
CA PRO A 540 -36.25 -8.37 11.84
C PRO A 540 -36.60 -8.94 10.45
N ALA A 541 -37.65 -8.43 9.80
CA ALA A 541 -38.07 -8.89 8.48
C ALA A 541 -37.30 -8.23 7.32
N MET A 542 -36.84 -6.99 7.48
CA MET A 542 -36.20 -6.22 6.41
C MET A 542 -34.99 -6.91 5.75
N PRO A 543 -34.04 -7.56 6.47
CA PRO A 543 -32.87 -8.18 5.84
C PRO A 543 -33.21 -9.21 4.76
N LYS A 544 -34.32 -9.94 4.91
CA LYS A 544 -34.76 -10.99 3.96
C LYS A 544 -35.20 -10.42 2.61
N LEU A 545 -35.66 -9.17 2.59
CA LEU A 545 -36.09 -8.47 1.38
C LEU A 545 -34.91 -7.92 0.57
N ARG A 546 -33.71 -7.85 1.16
CA ARG A 546 -32.53 -7.19 0.59
C ARG A 546 -31.72 -8.07 -0.37
N ARG A 547 -32.37 -8.96 -1.14
CA ARG A 547 -31.67 -9.76 -2.15
C ARG A 547 -31.27 -8.90 -3.34
N GLY A 548 -29.96 -8.76 -3.58
CA GLY A 548 -29.43 -8.13 -4.80
C GLY A 548 -28.96 -6.68 -4.65
N GLY A 549 -28.42 -6.30 -3.49
CA GLY A 549 -27.55 -5.12 -3.33
C GLY A 549 -28.09 -3.85 -3.98
N GLY A 550 -29.05 -3.19 -3.31
CA GLY A 550 -29.53 -1.87 -3.73
C GLY A 550 -28.37 -0.97 -4.15
N LYS A 551 -28.44 -0.44 -5.36
CA LYS A 551 -27.40 0.29 -6.12
C LYS A 551 -26.94 1.62 -5.50
N MET A 552 -27.01 1.79 -4.18
CA MET A 552 -26.39 2.93 -3.51
C MET A 552 -24.90 2.64 -3.26
N ARG A 553 -24.05 3.49 -3.82
CA ARG A 553 -22.59 3.54 -3.57
C ARG A 553 -22.32 3.87 -2.10
N ARG A 554 -22.40 2.88 -1.22
CA ARG A 554 -21.94 3.00 0.17
C ARG A 554 -20.42 3.14 0.18
N LYS A 555 -19.91 4.18 0.85
CA LYS A 555 -18.48 4.27 1.15
C LYS A 555 -18.17 3.27 2.27
N PRO A 556 -17.16 2.41 2.12
CA PRO A 556 -16.74 1.54 3.22
C PRO A 556 -16.22 2.38 4.38
N LYS A 557 -16.48 1.91 5.59
CA LYS A 557 -15.98 2.45 6.85
C LYS A 557 -14.82 1.57 7.35
N HIS A 558 -14.07 2.01 8.35
CA HIS A 558 -12.98 1.21 8.91
C HIS A 558 -13.46 0.38 10.11
N LEU A 559 -12.78 -0.76 10.33
CA LEU A 559 -13.07 -1.70 11.41
C LEU A 559 -11.79 -2.44 11.80
N ILE A 560 -11.47 -2.54 13.10
CA ILE A 560 -10.36 -3.39 13.54
C ILE A 560 -10.88 -4.78 13.85
N VAL A 561 -10.26 -5.79 13.25
CA VAL A 561 -10.58 -7.20 13.48
C VAL A 561 -9.29 -7.90 13.92
N LEU A 562 -9.23 -8.32 15.18
CA LEU A 562 -8.09 -9.06 15.74
C LEU A 562 -8.44 -10.55 15.89
N ALA A 563 -7.50 -11.42 15.56
CA ALA A 563 -7.59 -12.84 15.84
C ALA A 563 -7.28 -13.10 17.32
N LYS A 564 -8.29 -13.59 18.06
CA LYS A 564 -8.14 -13.99 19.46
C LYS A 564 -7.32 -15.26 19.62
N ASN A 565 -7.49 -16.22 18.71
CA ASN A 565 -6.88 -17.54 18.75
C ASN A 565 -6.74 -18.12 17.32
N GLN A 566 -6.26 -19.37 17.19
CA GLN A 566 -6.04 -19.99 15.87
C GLN A 566 -7.33 -20.10 15.03
N THR A 567 -8.49 -20.38 15.66
CA THR A 567 -9.78 -20.37 14.97
C THR A 567 -10.11 -18.98 14.43
N GLY A 568 -9.87 -17.94 15.23
CA GLY A 568 -9.97 -16.55 14.82
C GLY A 568 -9.07 -16.21 13.64
N LEU A 569 -7.81 -16.66 13.65
CA LEU A 569 -6.88 -16.42 12.54
C LEU A 569 -7.39 -17.06 11.25
N ARG A 570 -7.85 -18.31 11.31
CA ARG A 570 -8.43 -19.00 10.16
C ARG A 570 -9.66 -18.27 9.61
N ASN A 571 -10.55 -17.80 10.50
CA ASN A 571 -11.71 -17.00 10.12
C ASN A 571 -11.30 -15.66 9.51
N LEU A 572 -10.27 -15.01 10.05
CA LEU A 572 -9.70 -13.78 9.49
C LEU A 572 -9.13 -14.01 8.08
N TYR A 573 -8.42 -15.11 7.84
CA TYR A 573 -7.93 -15.47 6.49
C TYR A 573 -9.07 -15.70 5.51
N LYS A 574 -10.14 -16.35 5.95
CA LYS A 574 -11.35 -16.52 5.14
C LYS A 574 -12.02 -15.18 4.84
N LEU A 575 -12.17 -14.29 5.83
CA LEU A 575 -12.75 -12.95 5.64
C LEU A 575 -11.94 -12.10 4.66
N ILE A 576 -10.60 -12.09 4.79
CA ILE A 576 -9.70 -11.40 3.84
C ILE A 576 -9.84 -11.99 2.44
N SER A 577 -10.00 -13.31 2.33
CA SER A 577 -10.13 -13.95 1.02
C SER A 577 -11.45 -13.59 0.34
N LEU A 578 -12.57 -13.68 1.04
CA LEU A 578 -13.88 -13.35 0.51
C LEU A 578 -14.01 -11.85 0.18
N SER A 579 -13.35 -10.99 0.96
CA SER A 579 -13.33 -9.55 0.67
C SER A 579 -12.55 -9.22 -0.60
N GLN A 580 -11.53 -10.01 -0.94
CA GLN A 580 -10.70 -9.86 -2.15
C GLN A 580 -11.28 -10.57 -3.39
N LEU A 581 -12.02 -11.66 -3.20
CA LEU A 581 -12.57 -12.47 -4.30
C LEU A 581 -14.02 -12.09 -4.65
N GLU A 582 -14.90 -12.04 -3.65
CA GLU A 582 -16.36 -11.93 -3.88
C GLU A 582 -16.89 -10.51 -3.67
N HIS A 583 -16.26 -9.74 -2.79
CA HIS A 583 -16.74 -8.42 -2.38
C HIS A 583 -15.81 -7.27 -2.76
N PHE A 584 -14.78 -7.55 -3.58
CA PHE A 584 -13.86 -6.53 -4.03
C PHE A 584 -14.55 -5.53 -4.95
N LYS A 585 -14.25 -4.24 -4.73
CA LYS A 585 -14.67 -3.16 -5.63
C LYS A 585 -13.49 -2.26 -5.95
N ARG A 586 -13.38 -1.16 -5.21
CA ARG A 586 -12.15 -0.35 -5.13
C ARG A 586 -11.28 -0.79 -3.96
N TYR A 587 -11.91 -1.46 -2.99
CA TYR A 587 -11.33 -1.94 -1.74
C TYR A 587 -11.86 -3.34 -1.48
N PRO A 588 -11.14 -4.17 -0.71
CA PRO A 588 -11.61 -5.48 -0.28
C PRO A 588 -12.62 -5.34 0.87
N ILE A 589 -13.91 -5.39 0.55
CA ILE A 589 -14.98 -5.06 1.49
C ILE A 589 -15.39 -6.28 2.33
N MET A 590 -15.52 -6.12 3.64
CA MET A 590 -16.09 -7.10 4.57
C MET A 590 -17.49 -6.65 5.03
N PRO A 591 -18.57 -7.32 4.58
CA PRO A 591 -19.91 -7.09 5.09
C PRO A 591 -20.08 -7.52 6.57
N LYS A 592 -20.90 -6.81 7.34
CA LYS A 592 -21.23 -7.16 8.73
C LYS A 592 -21.83 -8.56 8.85
N SER A 593 -22.72 -8.92 7.93
CA SER A 593 -23.31 -10.26 7.85
C SER A 593 -22.25 -11.36 7.77
N LEU A 594 -21.27 -11.18 6.87
CA LEU A 594 -20.17 -12.11 6.68
C LEU A 594 -19.26 -12.20 7.91
N ILE A 595 -18.98 -11.07 8.58
CA ILE A 595 -18.23 -11.06 9.83
C ILE A 595 -19.00 -11.84 10.91
N ASN A 596 -20.32 -11.64 11.03
CA ASN A 596 -21.14 -12.35 12.00
C ASN A 596 -21.11 -13.88 11.79
N GLU A 597 -21.13 -14.33 10.54
CA GLU A 597 -21.03 -15.75 10.19
C GLU A 597 -19.67 -16.37 10.57
N ASN A 598 -18.60 -15.56 10.61
CA ASN A 598 -17.24 -16.00 10.90
C ASN A 598 -16.69 -15.35 12.19
N ARG A 599 -17.56 -14.91 13.12
CA ARG A 599 -17.19 -14.10 14.30
C ARG A 599 -16.42 -14.88 15.35
N GLU A 600 -16.54 -16.20 15.36
CA GLU A 600 -15.87 -17.04 16.34
C GLU A 600 -14.35 -16.80 16.36
N GLY A 601 -13.81 -16.55 17.56
CA GLY A 601 -12.38 -16.29 17.73
C GLY A 601 -11.92 -14.91 17.26
N LEU A 602 -12.81 -13.99 16.90
CA LEU A 602 -12.45 -12.61 16.54
C LEU A 602 -12.77 -11.63 17.67
N ILE A 603 -12.00 -10.54 17.74
CA ILE A 603 -12.25 -9.36 18.58
C ILE A 603 -12.43 -8.17 17.65
N ILE A 604 -13.52 -7.43 17.83
CA ILE A 604 -13.95 -6.35 16.94
C ILE A 604 -13.80 -4.99 17.64
N GLY A 605 -12.95 -4.12 17.09
CA GLY A 605 -12.69 -2.75 17.57
C GLY A 605 -13.37 -1.69 16.70
N SER A 606 -13.76 -0.56 17.30
CA SER A 606 -14.51 0.49 16.58
C SER A 606 -13.70 1.31 15.56
N ALA A 607 -12.38 1.12 15.52
CA ALA A 607 -11.44 1.77 14.61
C ALA A 607 -11.34 3.30 14.72
N CYS A 608 -10.74 3.92 13.69
CA CYS A 608 -10.40 5.34 13.60
C CYS A 608 -11.62 6.23 13.29
N GLU A 609 -11.36 7.46 12.86
CA GLU A 609 -12.38 8.42 12.49
C GLU A 609 -13.22 8.00 11.29
N ALA A 610 -12.69 7.15 10.42
CA ALA A 610 -13.45 6.52 9.34
C ALA A 610 -14.34 5.35 9.82
N GLY A 611 -14.30 5.01 11.11
CA GLY A 611 -15.14 3.98 11.74
C GLY A 611 -16.61 4.37 11.89
N GLU A 612 -17.49 3.37 11.97
CA GLU A 612 -18.94 3.59 12.07
C GLU A 612 -19.36 4.35 13.33
N LEU A 613 -18.79 3.98 14.49
CA LEU A 613 -19.11 4.62 15.75
C LEU A 613 -18.60 6.07 15.81
N PHE A 614 -17.36 6.31 15.39
CA PHE A 614 -16.78 7.66 15.44
C PHE A 614 -17.55 8.62 14.54
N GLN A 615 -17.89 8.21 13.31
CA GLN A 615 -18.73 9.00 12.42
C GLN A 615 -20.11 9.28 13.04
N ALA A 616 -20.73 8.30 13.71
CA ALA A 616 -22.01 8.51 14.39
C ALA A 616 -21.92 9.55 15.53
N VAL A 617 -20.78 9.61 16.23
CA VAL A 617 -20.50 10.64 17.24
C VAL A 617 -20.34 12.02 16.59
N VAL A 618 -19.57 12.12 15.50
CA VAL A 618 -19.38 13.37 14.73
C VAL A 618 -20.71 13.89 14.18
N ASP A 619 -21.55 12.99 13.65
CA ASP A 619 -22.88 13.28 13.11
C ASP A 619 -23.91 13.62 14.21
N GLY A 620 -23.54 13.52 15.49
CA GLY A 620 -24.40 13.82 16.63
C GLY A 620 -25.65 12.93 16.68
N LYS A 621 -25.49 11.63 16.39
CA LYS A 621 -26.54 10.62 16.59
C LYS A 621 -26.98 10.57 18.06
N ASP A 622 -28.21 10.16 18.31
CA ASP A 622 -28.74 10.09 19.67
C ASP A 622 -28.05 8.99 20.50
N TRP A 623 -28.18 9.08 21.83
CA TRP A 623 -27.42 8.23 22.74
C TRP A 623 -27.80 6.74 22.64
N GLU A 624 -29.08 6.43 22.39
CA GLU A 624 -29.53 5.05 22.25
C GLU A 624 -29.06 4.43 20.92
N GLU A 625 -29.01 5.23 19.85
CA GLU A 625 -28.39 4.82 18.60
C GLU A 625 -26.88 4.58 18.74
N LEU A 626 -26.17 5.46 19.47
CA LEU A 626 -24.75 5.24 19.78
C LEU A 626 -24.54 3.93 20.56
N LYS A 627 -25.38 3.64 21.55
CA LYS A 627 -25.36 2.36 22.28
C LYS A 627 -25.64 1.18 21.35
N ARG A 628 -26.62 1.29 20.46
CA ARG A 628 -26.95 0.25 19.50
C ARG A 628 -25.74 -0.08 18.61
N ILE A 629 -25.11 0.94 18.02
CA ILE A 629 -23.89 0.78 17.21
C ILE A 629 -22.77 0.17 18.05
N ALA A 630 -22.47 0.76 19.22
CA ALA A 630 -21.41 0.32 20.11
C ALA A 630 -21.59 -1.12 20.63
N SER A 631 -22.83 -1.61 20.72
CA SER A 631 -23.15 -2.94 21.28
C SER A 631 -22.46 -4.09 20.53
N TRP A 632 -22.23 -3.92 19.23
CA TRP A 632 -21.65 -4.93 18.34
C TRP A 632 -20.13 -5.05 18.43
N TYR A 633 -19.45 -4.07 19.02
CA TYR A 633 -17.99 -4.06 19.19
C TYR A 633 -17.58 -4.73 20.51
N ASP A 634 -16.42 -5.36 20.55
CA ASP A 634 -15.86 -5.93 21.78
C ASP A 634 -15.11 -4.87 22.60
N TYR A 635 -14.50 -3.89 21.92
CA TYR A 635 -13.87 -2.71 22.52
C TYR A 635 -14.03 -1.48 21.62
N LEU A 636 -13.89 -0.29 22.21
CA LEU A 636 -14.00 0.99 21.50
C LEU A 636 -12.64 1.67 21.41
N GLU A 637 -12.37 2.37 20.32
CA GLU A 637 -11.13 3.10 20.11
C GLU A 637 -11.31 4.61 20.24
N ILE A 638 -10.28 5.25 20.80
CA ILE A 638 -10.04 6.68 20.74
C ILE A 638 -8.60 6.90 20.26
N GLN A 639 -8.36 7.99 19.54
CA GLN A 639 -7.05 8.28 18.95
C GLN A 639 -6.55 9.66 19.39
N PRO A 640 -5.22 9.89 19.32
CA PRO A 640 -4.64 11.22 19.46
C PRO A 640 -5.34 12.26 18.59
N LEU A 641 -5.32 13.52 19.03
CA LEU A 641 -5.99 14.61 18.32
C LEU A 641 -5.42 14.81 16.91
N CYS A 642 -4.12 14.51 16.71
CA CYS A 642 -3.47 14.64 15.41
C CYS A 642 -4.18 13.85 14.29
N ASN A 643 -4.74 12.68 14.59
CA ASN A 643 -5.53 11.87 13.65
C ASN A 643 -6.73 12.65 13.08
N ASN A 644 -7.31 13.54 13.88
CA ASN A 644 -8.54 14.26 13.55
C ASN A 644 -8.34 15.75 13.25
N MET A 645 -7.09 16.25 13.21
CA MET A 645 -6.83 17.68 12.99
C MET A 645 -7.32 18.19 11.63
N PHE A 646 -7.44 17.32 10.63
CA PHE A 646 -8.03 17.70 9.34
C PHE A 646 -9.49 18.16 9.48
N MET A 647 -10.23 17.69 10.48
CA MET A 647 -11.60 18.12 10.74
C MET A 647 -11.65 19.59 11.14
N LEU A 648 -10.65 20.06 11.89
CA LEU A 648 -10.50 21.47 12.22
C LEU A 648 -10.17 22.30 10.98
N ARG A 649 -9.22 21.83 10.14
CA ARG A 649 -8.86 22.50 8.88
C ARG A 649 -10.04 22.61 7.91
N LYS A 650 -10.90 21.58 7.86
CA LYS A 650 -12.12 21.56 7.02
C LYS A 650 -13.32 22.27 7.65
N GLY A 651 -13.19 22.84 8.85
CA GLY A 651 -14.28 23.52 9.55
C GLY A 651 -15.41 22.60 10.03
N ILE A 652 -15.18 21.29 10.10
CA ILE A 652 -16.12 20.30 10.66
C ILE A 652 -16.24 20.52 12.18
N VAL A 653 -15.12 20.85 12.82
CA VAL A 653 -15.06 21.24 14.23
C VAL A 653 -14.51 22.66 14.38
N LYS A 654 -14.87 23.33 15.47
CA LYS A 654 -14.46 24.74 15.73
C LYS A 654 -13.08 24.88 16.35
N ASN A 655 -12.67 23.91 17.16
CA ASN A 655 -11.44 23.93 17.92
C ASN A 655 -11.07 22.51 18.37
N GLU A 656 -9.89 22.34 18.94
CA GLU A 656 -9.41 21.06 19.47
C GLU A 656 -10.26 20.51 20.63
N GLU A 657 -10.98 21.36 21.36
CA GLU A 657 -11.81 20.89 22.47
C GLU A 657 -13.00 20.05 21.99
N GLU A 658 -13.57 20.37 20.81
CA GLU A 658 -14.60 19.53 20.20
C GLU A 658 -14.06 18.14 19.81
N LEU A 659 -12.79 18.04 19.39
CA LEU A 659 -12.15 16.74 19.13
C LEU A 659 -11.98 15.93 20.42
N ARG A 660 -11.59 16.59 21.52
CA ARG A 660 -11.52 15.96 22.84
C ARG A 660 -12.89 15.51 23.33
N ASP A 661 -13.94 16.28 23.03
CA ASP A 661 -15.33 15.91 23.37
C ASP A 661 -15.82 14.68 22.64
N PHE A 662 -15.40 14.44 21.38
CA PHE A 662 -15.68 13.17 20.70
C PHE A 662 -15.05 11.99 21.45
N ASN A 663 -13.78 12.11 21.84
CA ASN A 663 -13.10 11.08 22.66
C ASN A 663 -13.80 10.89 24.02
N ARG A 664 -14.20 11.96 24.72
CA ARG A 664 -14.95 11.87 25.98
C ARG A 664 -16.32 11.20 25.81
N THR A 665 -16.97 11.43 24.67
CA THR A 665 -18.26 10.82 24.33
C THR A 665 -18.11 9.30 24.19
N ILE A 666 -17.08 8.83 23.48
CA ILE A 666 -16.77 7.40 23.34
C ILE A 666 -16.37 6.79 24.69
N VAL A 667 -15.58 7.50 25.51
CA VAL A 667 -15.20 7.06 26.86
C VAL A 667 -16.45 6.86 27.73
N ARG A 668 -17.35 7.85 27.78
CA ARG A 668 -18.61 7.75 28.53
C ARG A 668 -19.49 6.60 28.05
N LEU A 669 -19.54 6.39 26.73
CA LEU A 669 -20.30 5.30 26.12
C LEU A 669 -19.74 3.93 26.54
N GLY A 670 -18.43 3.76 26.51
CA GLY A 670 -17.76 2.54 26.97
C GLY A 670 -18.02 2.26 28.45
N GLU A 671 -17.91 3.27 29.31
CA GLU A 671 -18.20 3.15 30.75
C GLU A 671 -19.63 2.69 31.02
N GLU A 672 -20.62 3.33 30.40
CA GLU A 672 -22.03 3.00 30.61
C GLU A 672 -22.39 1.60 30.12
N MET A 673 -21.72 1.13 29.05
CA MET A 673 -21.95 -0.19 28.46
C MET A 673 -21.06 -1.30 29.03
N GLY A 674 -20.10 -0.97 29.91
CA GLY A 674 -19.11 -1.92 30.42
C GLY A 674 -18.16 -2.45 29.36
N LYS A 675 -17.84 -1.65 28.33
CA LYS A 675 -16.91 -2.00 27.24
C LYS A 675 -15.57 -1.30 27.43
N PRO A 676 -14.42 -1.99 27.27
CA PRO A 676 -13.11 -1.35 27.32
C PRO A 676 -12.98 -0.28 26.23
N VAL A 677 -12.39 0.86 26.60
CA VAL A 677 -12.02 1.93 25.67
C VAL A 677 -10.49 1.97 25.60
N CYS A 678 -9.93 1.88 24.41
CA CYS A 678 -8.50 1.76 24.17
C CYS A 678 -7.99 2.98 23.38
N ALA A 679 -6.92 3.58 23.86
CA ALA A 679 -6.20 4.62 23.13
C ALA A 679 -5.20 3.98 22.17
N THR A 680 -5.42 4.13 20.86
CA THR A 680 -4.61 3.53 19.80
C THR A 680 -3.88 4.59 18.99
N GLY A 681 -2.74 4.23 18.41
CA GLY A 681 -1.82 5.16 17.77
C GLY A 681 -2.05 5.40 16.28
N ASP A 682 -2.74 4.46 15.61
CA ASP A 682 -2.91 4.47 14.14
C ASP A 682 -1.58 4.58 13.39
N VAL A 683 -0.62 3.76 13.82
CA VAL A 683 0.79 3.99 13.51
C VAL A 683 1.07 3.70 12.05
N HIS A 684 1.61 4.67 11.30
CA HIS A 684 2.00 4.49 9.88
C HIS A 684 3.50 4.59 9.63
N PHE A 685 4.28 5.08 10.59
CA PHE A 685 5.73 5.17 10.51
C PHE A 685 6.35 5.13 11.91
N LEU A 686 7.66 4.90 12.00
CA LEU A 686 8.29 4.58 13.28
C LEU A 686 8.59 5.82 14.11
N ASP A 687 9.32 6.78 13.52
CA ASP A 687 9.85 7.96 14.20
C ASP A 687 9.27 9.24 13.56
N PRO A 688 9.13 10.37 14.29
CA PRO A 688 8.51 11.59 13.77
C PRO A 688 9.11 12.11 12.46
N GLU A 689 10.42 12.01 12.30
CA GLU A 689 11.17 12.41 11.11
C GLU A 689 10.84 11.63 9.83
N ASP A 690 10.13 10.50 9.95
CA ASP A 690 9.75 9.65 8.82
C ASP A 690 8.47 10.13 8.10
N GLU A 691 7.77 11.10 8.66
CA GLU A 691 6.55 11.70 8.10
C GLU A 691 6.76 12.21 6.65
N VAL A 692 7.95 12.74 6.35
CA VAL A 692 8.30 13.25 5.02
C VAL A 692 8.18 12.21 3.92
N TYR A 693 8.48 10.93 4.20
CA TYR A 693 8.37 9.88 3.20
C TYR A 693 6.90 9.58 2.90
N ARG A 694 6.02 9.69 3.91
CA ARG A 694 4.58 9.50 3.72
C ARG A 694 3.99 10.64 2.91
N HIS A 695 4.42 11.89 3.11
CA HIS A 695 4.02 13.02 2.26
C HIS A 695 4.30 12.75 0.78
N ILE A 696 5.48 12.20 0.46
CA ILE A 696 5.87 11.84 -0.91
C ILE A 696 4.96 10.75 -1.48
N LEU A 697 4.63 9.73 -0.69
CA LEU A 697 3.72 8.66 -1.11
C LEU A 697 2.28 9.18 -1.33
N LEU A 698 1.75 10.00 -0.43
CA LEU A 698 0.42 10.59 -0.54
C LEU A 698 0.32 11.56 -1.74
N ALA A 699 1.34 12.37 -1.97
CA ALA A 699 1.43 13.25 -3.15
C ALA A 699 1.44 12.43 -4.44
N SER A 700 2.14 11.29 -4.47
CA SER A 700 2.13 10.40 -5.64
C SER A 700 0.74 9.83 -5.97
N LYS A 701 -0.15 9.74 -4.97
CA LYS A 701 -1.56 9.33 -5.11
C LYS A 701 -2.50 10.49 -5.44
N GLY A 702 -2.01 11.73 -5.45
CA GLY A 702 -2.79 12.93 -5.73
C GLY A 702 -3.63 13.45 -4.55
N PHE A 703 -3.22 13.20 -3.32
CA PHE A 703 -3.86 13.81 -2.14
C PHE A 703 -3.51 15.29 -2.06
N GLU A 704 -4.53 16.14 -1.97
CA GLU A 704 -4.36 17.61 -1.91
C GLU A 704 -3.69 18.06 -0.61
N ASP A 705 -3.92 17.34 0.48
CA ASP A 705 -3.39 17.58 1.82
C ASP A 705 -2.13 16.76 2.14
N ALA A 706 -1.42 16.28 1.12
CA ALA A 706 -0.24 15.42 1.29
C ALA A 706 0.90 16.04 2.13
N ASP A 707 0.98 17.38 2.23
CA ASP A 707 2.01 18.08 3.01
C ASP A 707 1.56 18.49 4.41
N GLU A 708 0.29 18.28 4.74
CA GLU A 708 -0.24 18.62 6.05
C GLU A 708 0.31 17.67 7.11
N SER A 709 0.80 18.22 8.23
CA SER A 709 1.33 17.38 9.30
C SER A 709 0.24 16.49 9.89
N LEU A 710 0.57 15.21 9.97
CA LEU A 710 -0.17 14.09 10.53
C LEU A 710 0.83 13.15 11.25
N PRO A 711 1.29 13.52 12.45
CA PRO A 711 2.36 12.83 13.19
C PRO A 711 1.87 11.52 13.85
N ILE A 712 1.43 10.56 13.04
CA ILE A 712 0.98 9.22 13.44
C ILE A 712 2.14 8.21 13.49
N TYR A 713 3.26 8.63 14.08
CA TYR A 713 4.40 7.76 14.37
C TYR A 713 4.13 6.87 15.59
N PHE A 714 5.00 5.89 15.83
CA PHE A 714 4.89 4.98 16.98
C PHE A 714 5.20 5.70 18.29
N LYS A 715 4.17 6.22 18.97
CA LYS A 715 4.32 6.97 20.23
C LYS A 715 4.75 6.05 21.39
N THR A 716 5.55 6.60 22.30
CA THR A 716 5.85 5.94 23.57
C THR A 716 4.63 5.95 24.50
N THR A 717 4.68 5.17 25.58
CA THR A 717 3.62 5.17 26.61
C THR A 717 3.48 6.54 27.28
N GLU A 718 4.59 7.25 27.52
CA GLU A 718 4.57 8.57 28.16
C GLU A 718 3.88 9.62 27.29
N GLU A 719 4.16 9.62 25.99
CA GLU A 719 3.47 10.48 25.03
C GLU A 719 2.00 10.11 24.89
N MET A 720 1.71 8.81 24.92
CA MET A 720 0.40 8.20 25.19
C MET A 720 -0.38 8.94 26.28
N LEU A 721 0.17 8.87 27.49
CA LEU A 721 -0.47 9.40 28.68
C LEU A 721 -0.59 10.93 28.64
N GLN A 722 0.39 11.61 28.04
CA GLN A 722 0.36 13.05 27.88
C GLN A 722 -0.74 13.51 26.91
N GLU A 723 -0.88 12.82 25.77
CA GLU A 723 -1.91 13.08 24.76
C GLU A 723 -3.32 13.00 25.36
N PHE A 724 -3.59 11.98 26.17
CA PHE A 724 -4.91 11.74 26.78
C PHE A 724 -5.07 12.35 28.18
N SER A 725 -4.15 13.20 28.62
CA SER A 725 -4.15 13.78 29.97
C SER A 725 -5.41 14.60 30.30
N TYR A 726 -6.11 15.12 29.28
CA TYR A 726 -7.39 15.84 29.43
C TYR A 726 -8.56 14.99 29.94
N LEU A 727 -8.43 13.66 29.94
CA LEU A 727 -9.39 12.73 30.56
C LEU A 727 -9.19 12.60 32.08
N GLY A 728 -8.09 13.14 32.62
CA GLY A 728 -7.64 12.91 33.98
C GLY A 728 -6.72 11.69 34.10
N LYS A 729 -5.82 11.73 35.08
CA LYS A 729 -4.71 10.76 35.22
C LYS A 729 -5.16 9.29 35.25
N GLU A 730 -6.19 8.98 36.04
CA GLU A 730 -6.69 7.61 36.18
C GLU A 730 -7.28 7.10 34.87
N LYS A 731 -8.15 7.89 34.23
CA LYS A 731 -8.79 7.48 32.97
C LYS A 731 -7.78 7.41 31.83
N ALA A 732 -6.81 8.32 31.75
CA ALA A 732 -5.73 8.26 30.78
C ALA A 732 -4.90 6.98 30.94
N ARG A 733 -4.54 6.61 32.17
CA ARG A 733 -3.85 5.34 32.46
C ARG A 733 -4.71 4.13 32.07
N GLU A 734 -6.01 4.18 32.38
CA GLU A 734 -6.95 3.11 32.04
C GLU A 734 -7.02 2.87 30.53
N VAL A 735 -7.27 3.91 29.72
CA VAL A 735 -7.44 3.75 28.27
C VAL A 735 -6.13 3.51 27.53
N VAL A 736 -5.00 4.07 28.00
CA VAL A 736 -3.69 3.92 27.35
C VAL A 736 -3.00 2.61 27.73
N VAL A 737 -3.10 2.19 29.00
CA VAL A 737 -2.32 1.06 29.53
C VAL A 737 -3.23 -0.10 29.93
N THR A 738 -4.18 0.11 30.84
CA THR A 738 -4.95 -1.01 31.43
C THR A 738 -5.80 -1.74 30.40
N ASN A 739 -6.59 -1.00 29.62
CA ASN A 739 -7.50 -1.59 28.64
C ASN A 739 -6.74 -2.14 27.43
N THR A 740 -5.65 -1.49 26.99
CA THR A 740 -4.84 -2.01 25.87
C THR A 740 -4.17 -3.34 26.22
N ASN A 741 -3.66 -3.49 27.46
CA ASN A 741 -3.17 -4.76 27.96
C ASN A 741 -4.29 -5.79 28.13
N LEU A 742 -5.50 -5.38 28.57
CA LEU A 742 -6.65 -6.28 28.67
C LEU A 742 -7.02 -6.91 27.32
N ILE A 743 -7.07 -6.12 26.24
CA ILE A 743 -7.34 -6.65 24.90
C ILE A 743 -6.21 -7.59 24.47
N ALA A 744 -4.95 -7.23 24.75
CA ALA A 744 -3.84 -8.12 24.47
C ALA A 744 -3.99 -9.45 25.22
N ASP A 745 -4.37 -9.43 26.50
CA ASP A 745 -4.56 -10.63 27.33
C ASP A 745 -5.71 -11.53 26.85
N TRP A 746 -6.69 -10.99 26.13
CA TRP A 746 -7.71 -11.81 25.48
C TRP A 746 -7.16 -12.66 24.33
N CYS A 747 -6.03 -12.27 23.73
CA CYS A 747 -5.42 -12.97 22.60
C CYS A 747 -4.38 -14.01 23.05
N ASP A 748 -4.55 -15.23 22.52
CA ASP A 748 -3.59 -16.31 22.64
C ASP A 748 -2.33 -16.04 21.79
N PRO A 749 -1.17 -16.63 22.11
CA PRO A 749 -0.05 -16.70 21.19
C PRO A 749 -0.42 -17.54 19.96
N ILE A 750 -0.34 -16.93 18.77
CA ILE A 750 -0.71 -17.55 17.51
C ILE A 750 0.54 -17.75 16.63
N ASP A 751 0.54 -18.83 15.86
CA ASP A 751 1.45 -19.01 14.73
C ASP A 751 0.67 -18.76 13.43
N PRO A 752 1.11 -17.81 12.57
CA PRO A 752 0.39 -17.48 11.34
C PRO A 752 0.43 -18.62 10.32
N LEU A 753 1.41 -19.51 10.44
CA LEU A 753 1.57 -20.71 9.63
C LEU A 753 1.72 -21.93 10.55
N PRO A 754 1.15 -23.08 10.16
CA PRO A 754 1.32 -24.31 10.92
C PRO A 754 2.80 -24.75 10.92
N GLN A 755 3.17 -25.70 11.79
CA GLN A 755 4.54 -26.21 11.84
C GLN A 755 4.67 -27.51 11.04
N GLY A 756 5.73 -27.63 10.26
CA GLY A 756 6.04 -28.80 9.44
C GLY A 756 5.45 -28.76 8.02
N LEU A 757 5.89 -29.72 7.20
CA LEU A 757 5.46 -29.89 5.82
C LEU A 757 4.17 -30.70 5.73
N PHE A 758 3.21 -30.19 4.97
CA PHE A 758 1.92 -30.82 4.70
C PHE A 758 1.86 -31.20 3.22
N ALA A 759 2.21 -32.45 2.92
CA ALA A 759 2.20 -32.97 1.55
C ALA A 759 0.78 -33.38 1.09
N PRO A 760 0.42 -33.16 -0.18
CA PRO A 760 -0.82 -33.68 -0.75
C PRO A 760 -0.76 -35.20 -0.87
N LYS A 761 -1.92 -35.83 -1.05
CA LYS A 761 -2.05 -37.27 -1.30
C LYS A 761 -2.28 -37.52 -2.79
N LEU A 762 -1.61 -38.54 -3.31
CA LEU A 762 -1.85 -39.12 -4.63
C LEU A 762 -1.96 -40.64 -4.45
N GLU A 763 -2.97 -41.27 -5.06
CA GLU A 763 -3.23 -42.69 -4.87
C GLU A 763 -2.10 -43.54 -5.46
N ASP A 764 -1.60 -44.52 -4.70
CA ASP A 764 -0.51 -45.45 -5.07
C ASP A 764 0.77 -44.76 -5.62
N SER A 765 1.09 -43.54 -5.19
CA SER A 765 2.26 -42.79 -5.69
C SER A 765 3.59 -43.52 -5.45
N ASP A 766 3.76 -44.17 -4.29
CA ASP A 766 4.98 -44.91 -3.98
C ASP A 766 5.11 -46.19 -4.84
N GLY A 767 4.00 -46.89 -5.05
CA GLY A 767 3.93 -48.11 -5.86
C GLY A 767 4.13 -47.81 -7.35
N GLU A 768 3.50 -46.77 -7.87
CA GLU A 768 3.64 -46.32 -9.26
C GLU A 768 5.07 -45.87 -9.55
N LEU A 769 5.67 -45.06 -8.67
CA LEU A 769 7.04 -44.60 -8.83
C LEU A 769 8.03 -45.77 -8.86
N LYS A 770 7.89 -46.75 -7.95
CA LYS A 770 8.72 -47.98 -7.95
C LYS A 770 8.61 -48.72 -9.28
N ARG A 771 7.40 -48.89 -9.82
CA ARG A 771 7.17 -49.62 -11.08
C ARG A 771 7.82 -48.90 -12.26
N LEU A 772 7.70 -47.58 -12.34
CA LEU A 772 8.34 -46.79 -13.39
C LEU A 772 9.86 -46.90 -13.32
N VAL A 773 10.43 -46.68 -12.14
CA VAL A 773 11.89 -46.66 -11.93
C VAL A 773 12.52 -48.01 -12.26
N TRP A 774 12.00 -49.10 -11.68
CA TRP A 774 12.54 -50.43 -11.92
C TRP A 774 12.24 -50.93 -13.34
N GLY A 775 11.08 -50.58 -13.89
CA GLY A 775 10.75 -50.86 -15.29
C GLY A 775 11.78 -50.26 -16.25
N LYS A 776 12.12 -48.98 -16.07
CA LYS A 776 13.14 -48.30 -16.88
C LYS A 776 14.56 -48.83 -16.63
N ALA A 777 14.90 -49.16 -15.39
CA ALA A 777 16.17 -49.77 -15.06
C ALA A 777 16.37 -51.12 -15.79
N HIS A 778 15.34 -51.97 -15.82
CA HIS A 778 15.38 -53.24 -16.56
C HIS A 778 15.41 -53.02 -18.08
N GLU A 779 14.69 -52.02 -18.59
CA GLU A 779 14.73 -51.65 -20.00
C GLU A 779 16.15 -51.24 -20.46
N LEU A 780 16.85 -50.44 -19.64
CA LEU A 780 18.16 -49.89 -19.99
C LEU A 780 19.33 -50.83 -19.68
N TYR A 781 19.29 -51.51 -18.53
CA TYR A 781 20.41 -52.29 -17.98
C TYR A 781 20.13 -53.81 -17.86
N GLY A 782 18.95 -54.26 -18.28
CA GLY A 782 18.54 -55.67 -18.26
C GLY A 782 17.93 -56.12 -16.91
N GLU A 783 17.45 -57.36 -16.86
CA GLU A 783 16.78 -57.95 -15.68
C GLU A 783 17.62 -57.97 -14.40
N ASN A 784 18.95 -57.88 -14.53
CA ASN A 784 19.87 -57.77 -13.40
C ASN A 784 20.77 -56.54 -13.60
N PRO A 785 20.30 -55.33 -13.25
CA PRO A 785 21.09 -54.12 -13.40
C PRO A 785 22.42 -54.20 -12.62
N PRO A 786 23.48 -53.52 -13.09
CA PRO A 786 24.75 -53.45 -12.39
C PRO A 786 24.59 -52.91 -10.97
N LYS A 787 25.43 -53.40 -10.04
CA LYS A 787 25.37 -53.01 -8.62
C LYS A 787 25.38 -51.49 -8.40
N ILE A 788 26.15 -50.74 -9.19
CA ILE A 788 26.19 -49.26 -9.10
C ILE A 788 24.82 -48.60 -9.38
N VAL A 789 24.03 -49.17 -10.30
CA VAL A 789 22.68 -48.69 -10.65
C VAL A 789 21.70 -49.08 -9.54
N THR A 790 21.72 -50.35 -9.13
CA THR A 790 20.86 -50.89 -8.07
C THR A 790 21.06 -50.15 -6.76
N ASP A 791 22.31 -50.01 -6.30
CA ASP A 791 22.65 -49.30 -5.07
C ASP A 791 22.16 -47.84 -5.13
N ARG A 792 22.34 -47.16 -6.26
CA ARG A 792 21.92 -45.76 -6.43
C ARG A 792 20.39 -45.62 -6.39
N ILE A 793 19.66 -46.48 -7.09
CA ILE A 793 18.19 -46.49 -7.08
C ILE A 793 17.68 -46.76 -5.66
N GLU A 794 18.21 -47.75 -4.96
CA GLU A 794 17.74 -48.12 -3.61
C GLU A 794 17.94 -46.99 -2.59
N VAL A 795 19.08 -46.30 -2.64
CA VAL A 795 19.36 -45.14 -1.78
C VAL A 795 18.41 -43.99 -2.10
N GLU A 796 18.36 -43.55 -3.37
CA GLU A 796 17.53 -42.41 -3.76
C GLU A 796 16.04 -42.67 -3.53
N LEU A 797 15.53 -43.81 -4.00
CA LEU A 797 14.11 -44.15 -3.91
C LEU A 797 13.69 -44.38 -2.46
N GLY A 798 14.57 -44.96 -1.65
CA GLY A 798 14.37 -45.12 -0.21
C GLY A 798 14.23 -43.78 0.51
N ASP A 799 15.10 -42.81 0.20
CA ASP A 799 15.04 -41.46 0.76
C ASP A 799 13.79 -40.69 0.31
N ILE A 800 13.47 -40.73 -0.99
CA ILE A 800 12.27 -40.07 -1.56
C ILE A 800 10.99 -40.55 -0.89
N ILE A 801 10.81 -41.87 -0.74
CA ILE A 801 9.59 -42.45 -0.14
C ILE A 801 9.55 -42.20 1.37
N ARG A 802 10.69 -42.31 2.07
CA ARG A 802 10.78 -42.04 3.51
C ARG A 802 10.37 -40.61 3.82
N CYS A 803 10.82 -39.67 3.01
CA CYS A 803 10.52 -38.24 3.14
C CYS A 803 9.18 -37.81 2.51
N LYS A 804 8.39 -38.75 1.97
CA LYS A 804 7.07 -38.49 1.35
C LYS A 804 7.13 -37.58 0.11
N TYR A 805 8.25 -37.60 -0.60
CA TYR A 805 8.43 -36.87 -1.86
C TYR A 805 8.00 -37.70 -3.08
N ASP A 806 7.50 -38.92 -2.90
CA ASP A 806 6.93 -39.73 -3.97
C ASP A 806 5.77 -39.00 -4.68
N VAL A 807 4.98 -38.22 -3.95
CA VAL A 807 3.86 -37.46 -4.51
C VAL A 807 4.36 -36.36 -5.46
N ILE A 808 5.37 -35.57 -5.10
CA ILE A 808 5.89 -34.50 -5.97
C ILE A 808 6.57 -35.09 -7.21
N TYR A 809 7.29 -36.20 -7.07
CA TYR A 809 7.87 -36.93 -8.21
C TYR A 809 6.80 -37.43 -9.18
N MET A 810 5.77 -38.11 -8.65
CA MET A 810 4.70 -38.62 -9.51
C MET A 810 3.87 -37.50 -10.14
N SER A 811 3.73 -36.36 -9.47
CA SER A 811 3.05 -35.18 -10.03
C SER A 811 3.85 -34.59 -11.19
N ALA A 812 5.16 -34.40 -11.00
CA ALA A 812 6.06 -33.96 -12.06
C ALA A 812 6.08 -34.93 -13.24
N GLN A 813 6.14 -36.24 -12.97
CA GLN A 813 6.11 -37.28 -13.99
C GLN A 813 4.81 -37.23 -14.82
N LYS A 814 3.65 -37.14 -14.17
CA LYS A 814 2.35 -37.04 -14.87
C LYS A 814 2.24 -35.74 -15.68
N LEU A 815 2.79 -34.63 -15.19
CA LEU A 815 2.86 -33.36 -15.92
C LEU A 815 3.73 -33.44 -17.18
N VAL A 816 4.93 -34.02 -17.07
CA VAL A 816 5.84 -34.22 -18.21
C VAL A 816 5.19 -35.14 -19.24
N GLN A 817 4.64 -36.28 -18.80
CA GLN A 817 3.98 -37.25 -19.67
C GLN A 817 2.80 -36.62 -20.41
N ASN A 818 1.96 -35.86 -19.72
CA ASN A 818 0.83 -35.16 -20.32
C ASN A 818 1.31 -34.16 -21.40
N SER A 819 2.37 -33.39 -21.16
CA SER A 819 2.93 -32.47 -22.17
C SER A 819 3.44 -33.23 -23.41
N LEU A 820 4.16 -34.34 -23.20
CA LEU A 820 4.70 -35.16 -24.29
C LEU A 820 3.58 -35.78 -25.15
N GLU A 821 2.48 -36.24 -24.54
CA GLU A 821 1.31 -36.77 -25.25
C GLU A 821 0.61 -35.71 -26.12
N HIS A 822 0.75 -34.43 -25.77
CA HIS A 822 0.28 -33.29 -26.55
C HIS A 822 1.35 -32.72 -27.50
N GLY A 823 2.48 -33.41 -27.65
CA GLY A 823 3.55 -33.07 -28.60
C GLY A 823 4.48 -31.95 -28.14
N TYR A 824 4.45 -31.55 -26.86
CA TYR A 824 5.34 -30.53 -26.31
C TYR A 824 6.45 -31.18 -25.46
N LEU A 825 7.70 -30.99 -25.87
CA LEU A 825 8.87 -31.35 -25.07
C LEU A 825 8.88 -30.55 -23.76
N VAL A 826 9.41 -31.14 -22.69
CA VAL A 826 9.64 -30.44 -21.42
C VAL A 826 11.15 -30.42 -21.17
N GLY A 827 11.70 -29.21 -21.04
CA GLY A 827 13.11 -29.03 -20.70
C GLY A 827 13.37 -29.36 -19.23
N SER A 828 14.45 -30.10 -18.98
CA SER A 828 14.94 -30.36 -17.63
C SER A 828 15.53 -29.09 -17.00
N ARG A 829 15.28 -28.84 -15.71
CA ARG A 829 15.81 -27.67 -15.01
C ARG A 829 16.10 -27.97 -13.54
N GLY A 830 17.03 -27.21 -12.98
CA GLY A 830 17.28 -27.18 -11.53
C GLY A 830 17.95 -28.45 -11.01
N SER A 831 17.88 -28.63 -9.69
CA SER A 831 18.62 -29.70 -9.01
C SER A 831 18.06 -31.12 -9.24
N VAL A 832 16.87 -31.26 -9.83
CA VAL A 832 16.24 -32.57 -10.08
C VAL A 832 17.05 -33.47 -11.02
N GLY A 833 17.87 -32.87 -11.91
CA GLY A 833 18.81 -33.58 -12.79
C GLY A 833 19.91 -34.38 -12.06
N SER A 834 20.06 -34.17 -10.75
CA SER A 834 20.97 -34.97 -9.92
C SER A 834 20.36 -36.28 -9.40
N SER A 835 19.05 -36.51 -9.61
CA SER A 835 18.36 -37.73 -9.19
C SER A 835 18.26 -38.75 -10.32
N LEU A 836 18.85 -39.94 -10.12
CA LEU A 836 18.66 -41.08 -10.99
C LEU A 836 17.20 -41.54 -11.00
N VAL A 837 16.49 -41.45 -9.87
CA VAL A 837 15.05 -41.77 -9.81
C VAL A 837 14.22 -40.85 -10.71
N ALA A 838 14.58 -39.56 -10.80
CA ALA A 838 13.91 -38.63 -11.70
C ALA A 838 14.15 -38.98 -13.18
N PHE A 839 15.37 -39.37 -13.55
CA PHE A 839 15.69 -39.85 -14.89
C PHE A 839 14.91 -41.13 -15.23
N MET A 840 14.91 -42.12 -14.33
CA MET A 840 14.25 -43.41 -14.55
C MET A 840 12.72 -43.30 -14.63
N SER A 841 12.13 -42.30 -13.96
CA SER A 841 10.69 -42.01 -14.03
C SER A 841 10.31 -41.10 -15.19
N GLY A 842 11.28 -40.58 -15.97
CA GLY A 842 11.03 -39.72 -17.12
C GLY A 842 10.72 -38.26 -16.79
N ILE A 843 11.10 -37.80 -15.58
CA ILE A 843 10.95 -36.39 -15.16
C ILE A 843 12.06 -35.51 -15.77
N THR A 844 13.27 -36.07 -15.89
CA THR A 844 14.44 -35.37 -16.45
C THR A 844 15.16 -36.24 -17.47
N GLU A 845 15.83 -35.59 -18.43
CA GLU A 845 16.68 -36.23 -19.43
C GLU A 845 18.13 -36.40 -18.95
N VAL A 846 18.49 -35.81 -17.81
CA VAL A 846 19.84 -35.86 -17.25
C VAL A 846 20.06 -37.15 -16.45
N ASN A 847 20.97 -38.01 -16.91
CA ASN A 847 21.40 -39.19 -16.18
C ASN A 847 22.54 -38.85 -15.22
N SER A 848 22.27 -38.89 -13.91
CA SER A 848 23.23 -38.49 -12.87
C SER A 848 24.31 -39.52 -12.56
N LEU A 849 24.27 -40.71 -13.17
CA LEU A 849 25.30 -41.73 -13.00
C LEU A 849 26.67 -41.27 -13.53
N PRO A 850 27.78 -41.88 -13.07
CA PRO A 850 29.09 -41.68 -13.69
C PRO A 850 29.07 -42.00 -15.19
N ALA A 851 29.97 -41.39 -15.95
CA ALA A 851 30.12 -41.64 -17.38
C ALA A 851 30.29 -43.14 -17.68
N HIS A 852 29.48 -43.68 -18.59
CA HIS A 852 29.48 -45.10 -18.92
C HIS A 852 28.93 -45.40 -20.32
N TYR A 853 29.25 -46.58 -20.84
CA TYR A 853 28.59 -47.14 -22.02
C TYR A 853 27.42 -48.04 -21.62
N ARG A 854 26.37 -48.06 -22.45
CA ARG A 854 25.27 -49.03 -22.37
C ARG A 854 24.90 -49.56 -23.75
N CYS A 855 24.74 -50.88 -23.86
CA CYS A 855 24.39 -51.52 -25.12
C CYS A 855 22.85 -51.60 -25.27
N PRO A 856 22.24 -50.97 -26.28
CA PRO A 856 20.78 -50.96 -26.42
C PRO A 856 20.20 -52.35 -26.70
N LYS A 857 21.00 -53.26 -27.30
CA LYS A 857 20.60 -54.63 -27.65
C LYS A 857 20.74 -55.64 -26.51
N CYS A 858 21.99 -55.95 -26.11
CA CYS A 858 22.25 -57.00 -25.11
C CYS A 858 22.31 -56.52 -23.65
N LYS A 859 22.09 -55.21 -23.42
CA LYS A 859 22.04 -54.57 -22.09
C LYS A 859 23.36 -54.60 -21.29
N HIS A 860 24.46 -55.06 -21.89
CA HIS A 860 25.80 -54.90 -21.31
C HIS A 860 26.12 -53.42 -21.09
N SER A 861 26.69 -53.10 -19.93
CA SER A 861 27.12 -51.75 -19.54
C SER A 861 28.56 -51.74 -19.03
N ASP A 862 29.30 -50.69 -19.32
CA ASP A 862 30.71 -50.52 -18.92
C ASP A 862 30.91 -49.17 -18.23
N PHE A 863 31.10 -49.22 -16.91
CA PHE A 863 31.41 -48.07 -16.04
C PHE A 863 32.90 -47.92 -15.76
N ASP A 864 33.73 -48.91 -16.15
CA ASP A 864 35.15 -48.94 -15.82
C ASP A 864 35.95 -48.13 -16.84
N TYR A 865 35.48 -48.04 -18.09
CA TYR A 865 36.14 -47.28 -19.15
C TYR A 865 36.46 -45.82 -18.75
N ALA A 866 35.49 -45.10 -18.17
CA ALA A 866 35.68 -43.71 -17.75
C ALA A 866 36.40 -43.55 -16.39
N ARG A 867 36.61 -44.66 -15.66
CA ARG A 867 37.36 -44.69 -14.39
C ARG A 867 38.84 -44.99 -14.57
N ASP A 868 39.23 -45.45 -15.75
CA ASP A 868 40.63 -45.63 -16.10
C ASP A 868 41.34 -44.27 -16.09
N PRO A 869 42.41 -44.07 -15.29
CA PRO A 869 43.20 -42.84 -15.30
C PRO A 869 43.76 -42.47 -16.68
N ALA A 870 43.85 -43.42 -17.61
CA ALA A 870 44.23 -43.16 -19.00
C ALA A 870 43.12 -42.46 -19.82
N HIS A 871 41.87 -42.45 -19.34
CA HIS A 871 40.68 -41.97 -20.04
C HIS A 871 39.79 -41.09 -19.14
N PRO A 872 40.27 -39.90 -18.70
CA PRO A 872 39.56 -39.06 -17.74
C PRO A 872 38.43 -38.24 -18.39
N TYR A 873 37.34 -38.90 -18.77
CA TYR A 873 36.15 -38.22 -19.31
C TYR A 873 35.25 -37.71 -18.18
N GLY A 874 34.93 -36.41 -18.20
CA GLY A 874 34.09 -35.77 -17.18
C GLY A 874 32.61 -36.17 -17.30
N CYS A 875 32.14 -36.45 -18.51
CA CYS A 875 30.79 -36.93 -18.78
C CYS A 875 30.76 -37.94 -19.93
N GLY A 876 29.63 -38.65 -20.08
CA GLY A 876 29.42 -39.65 -21.12
C GLY A 876 29.47 -39.06 -22.53
N ALA A 877 29.02 -37.82 -22.73
CA ALA A 877 29.01 -37.18 -24.05
C ALA A 877 30.42 -37.14 -24.68
N ASP A 878 31.45 -36.89 -23.86
CA ASP A 878 32.85 -36.77 -24.29
C ASP A 878 33.52 -38.12 -24.59
N MET A 879 32.89 -39.24 -24.20
CA MET A 879 33.43 -40.57 -24.47
C MET A 879 33.41 -40.85 -25.98
N PRO A 880 34.42 -41.55 -26.53
CA PRO A 880 34.46 -41.86 -27.95
C PRO A 880 33.37 -42.85 -28.36
N ASP A 881 33.00 -42.87 -29.64
CA ASP A 881 32.14 -43.92 -30.17
C ASP A 881 32.79 -45.30 -30.02
N ALA A 882 32.06 -46.25 -29.44
CA ALA A 882 32.51 -47.62 -29.22
C ALA A 882 31.43 -48.65 -29.59
N VAL A 883 31.84 -49.91 -29.74
CA VAL A 883 30.92 -51.04 -29.99
C VAL A 883 30.93 -51.99 -28.81
N CYS A 884 29.77 -52.59 -28.53
CA CYS A 884 29.61 -53.55 -27.46
C CYS A 884 30.48 -54.80 -27.69
N PRO A 885 31.37 -55.17 -26.75
CA PRO A 885 32.27 -56.32 -26.91
C PRO A 885 31.51 -57.66 -26.86
N VAL A 886 30.27 -57.67 -26.38
CA VAL A 886 29.43 -58.87 -26.27
C VAL A 886 28.67 -59.16 -27.57
N CYS A 887 28.12 -58.13 -28.23
CA CYS A 887 27.20 -58.33 -29.36
C CYS A 887 27.48 -57.47 -30.60
N GLY A 888 28.54 -56.65 -30.58
CA GLY A 888 28.97 -55.81 -31.70
C GLY A 888 28.06 -54.61 -32.02
N THR A 889 26.99 -54.39 -31.24
CA THR A 889 26.09 -53.23 -31.44
C THR A 889 26.78 -51.95 -30.98
N LYS A 890 26.60 -50.82 -31.69
CA LYS A 890 27.12 -49.52 -31.26
C LYS A 890 26.62 -49.19 -29.85
N TYR A 891 27.51 -48.74 -28.98
CA TYR A 891 27.16 -48.31 -27.65
C TYR A 891 26.40 -46.99 -27.66
N VAL A 892 25.56 -46.81 -26.65
CA VAL A 892 25.08 -45.48 -26.24
C VAL A 892 25.97 -44.99 -25.10
N LYS A 893 26.27 -43.70 -25.11
CA LYS A 893 27.07 -43.01 -24.11
C LYS A 893 26.16 -42.28 -23.15
N ASP A 894 26.43 -42.33 -21.85
CA ASP A 894 25.51 -41.81 -20.84
C ASP A 894 26.25 -41.41 -19.55
N GLY A 895 25.58 -40.63 -18.70
CA GLY A 895 26.05 -40.25 -17.36
C GLY A 895 26.83 -38.93 -17.29
N PHE A 896 26.42 -38.05 -16.39
CA PHE A 896 27.03 -36.73 -16.12
C PHE A 896 27.72 -36.64 -14.76
N ASN A 897 27.79 -37.74 -14.01
CA ASN A 897 28.47 -37.85 -12.72
C ASN A 897 28.04 -36.80 -11.68
N ILE A 898 26.73 -36.73 -11.39
CA ILE A 898 26.13 -35.73 -10.50
C ILE A 898 25.71 -36.40 -9.17
N PRO A 899 26.14 -35.86 -8.01
CA PRO A 899 25.77 -36.42 -6.71
C PRO A 899 24.32 -36.11 -6.35
N PHE A 900 23.59 -37.10 -5.83
CA PHE A 900 22.18 -36.98 -5.46
C PHE A 900 21.93 -35.95 -4.36
N GLU A 901 22.91 -35.78 -3.47
CA GLU A 901 22.83 -34.91 -2.31
C GLU A 901 22.75 -33.42 -2.69
N THR A 902 23.06 -33.05 -3.94
CA THR A 902 22.76 -31.71 -4.47
C THR A 902 21.25 -31.43 -4.45
N PHE A 903 20.41 -32.45 -4.61
CA PHE A 903 18.96 -32.34 -4.58
C PHE A 903 18.40 -32.29 -3.15
N LEU A 904 18.51 -33.39 -2.39
CA LEU A 904 17.87 -33.56 -1.06
C LEU A 904 18.78 -33.28 0.14
N GLY A 905 20.05 -32.95 -0.07
CA GLY A 905 21.05 -32.92 1.00
C GLY A 905 21.31 -34.30 1.60
N PHE A 906 22.06 -34.34 2.70
CA PHE A 906 22.25 -35.57 3.46
C PHE A 906 21.09 -35.75 4.44
N GLY A 907 20.43 -36.92 4.42
CA GLY A 907 19.37 -37.24 5.38
C GLY A 907 17.97 -36.72 5.04
N GLY A 908 17.82 -35.90 3.99
CA GLY A 908 16.52 -35.38 3.54
C GLY A 908 16.06 -34.09 4.24
N ASP A 909 16.99 -33.35 4.87
CA ASP A 909 16.70 -32.11 5.61
C ASP A 909 16.33 -30.92 4.71
N LYS A 910 16.48 -31.06 3.39
CA LYS A 910 16.12 -30.06 2.39
C LYS A 910 14.81 -30.46 1.70
N VAL A 911 13.87 -29.51 1.63
CA VAL A 911 12.65 -29.67 0.83
C VAL A 911 13.02 -29.50 -0.66
N PRO A 912 12.73 -30.49 -1.53
CA PRO A 912 13.06 -30.42 -2.95
C PRO A 912 12.13 -29.46 -3.70
N ASP A 913 12.68 -28.76 -4.69
CA ASP A 913 11.93 -28.03 -5.72
C ASP A 913 12.12 -28.76 -7.05
N ILE A 914 11.02 -29.11 -7.73
CA ILE A 914 11.07 -29.74 -9.06
C ILE A 914 10.67 -28.69 -10.10
N ASP A 915 11.69 -28.18 -10.79
CA ASP A 915 11.56 -27.20 -11.86
C ASP A 915 11.35 -27.88 -13.21
N LEU A 916 10.30 -27.50 -13.92
CA LEU A 916 10.00 -28.02 -15.26
C LEU A 916 9.83 -26.85 -16.24
N ASN A 917 10.61 -26.85 -17.31
CA ASN A 917 10.50 -25.85 -18.38
C ASN A 917 9.54 -26.37 -19.47
N PHE A 918 8.30 -25.93 -19.43
CA PHE A 918 7.32 -26.16 -20.49
C PHE A 918 7.49 -25.13 -21.61
N SER A 919 7.02 -25.48 -22.80
CA SER A 919 6.79 -24.47 -23.84
C SER A 919 5.85 -23.37 -23.30
N GLY A 920 6.17 -22.11 -23.60
CA GLY A 920 5.28 -20.98 -23.28
C GLY A 920 3.86 -21.15 -23.84
N GLU A 921 3.70 -21.86 -24.95
CA GLU A 921 2.40 -22.17 -25.55
C GLU A 921 1.58 -23.20 -24.74
N TYR A 922 2.27 -24.11 -24.04
CA TYR A 922 1.62 -25.21 -23.31
C TYR A 922 1.48 -24.94 -21.81
N GLN A 923 2.21 -23.96 -21.27
CA GLN A 923 2.31 -23.69 -19.84
C GLN A 923 0.94 -23.58 -19.14
N ALA A 924 -0.01 -22.87 -19.74
CA ALA A 924 -1.35 -22.70 -19.18
C ALA A 924 -2.13 -24.03 -19.10
N ASN A 925 -1.93 -24.95 -20.04
CA ASN A 925 -2.55 -26.27 -20.01
C ASN A 925 -1.91 -27.14 -18.93
N ALA A 926 -0.58 -27.07 -18.74
CA ALA A 926 0.09 -27.75 -17.64
C ALA A 926 -0.43 -27.26 -16.27
N HIS A 927 -0.66 -25.95 -16.11
CA HIS A 927 -1.30 -25.41 -14.90
C HIS A 927 -2.72 -25.96 -14.73
N ARG A 928 -3.55 -26.00 -15.77
CA ARG A 928 -4.91 -26.54 -15.68
C ARG A 928 -4.93 -28.02 -15.30
N TYR A 929 -3.98 -28.81 -15.80
CA TYR A 929 -3.89 -30.23 -15.49
C TYR A 929 -3.65 -30.48 -13.99
N THR A 930 -3.01 -29.55 -13.28
CA THR A 930 -2.91 -29.65 -11.80
C THR A 930 -4.26 -29.60 -11.09
N PHE A 931 -5.25 -28.89 -11.64
CA PHE A 931 -6.62 -28.90 -11.10
C PHE A 931 -7.29 -30.26 -11.29
N GLU A 932 -6.98 -30.98 -12.36
CA GLU A 932 -7.45 -32.35 -12.57
C GLU A 932 -6.77 -33.34 -11.60
N LEU A 933 -5.47 -33.15 -11.34
CA LEU A 933 -4.69 -34.02 -10.44
C LEU A 933 -5.09 -33.85 -8.96
N PHE A 934 -5.33 -32.62 -8.51
CA PHE A 934 -5.50 -32.33 -7.07
C PHE A 934 -6.85 -31.71 -6.70
N GLY A 935 -7.62 -31.23 -7.67
CA GLY A 935 -8.86 -30.49 -7.47
C GLY A 935 -8.66 -28.98 -7.52
N GLN A 936 -9.60 -28.27 -8.14
CA GLN A 936 -9.54 -26.81 -8.35
C GLN A 936 -9.44 -26.00 -7.05
N THR A 937 -10.03 -26.48 -5.95
CA THR A 937 -9.99 -25.81 -4.64
C THR A 937 -8.70 -26.07 -3.85
N HIS A 938 -7.80 -26.91 -4.37
CA HIS A 938 -6.57 -27.33 -3.70
C HIS A 938 -5.32 -26.86 -4.42
N VAL A 939 -5.43 -26.12 -5.52
CA VAL A 939 -4.25 -25.58 -6.22
C VAL A 939 -4.43 -24.09 -6.44
N PHE A 940 -3.41 -23.34 -6.04
CA PHE A 940 -3.40 -21.88 -6.14
C PHE A 940 -2.11 -21.43 -6.81
N ARG A 941 -2.19 -20.34 -7.57
CA ARG A 941 -0.98 -19.70 -8.09
C ARG A 941 -0.22 -19.07 -6.92
N ALA A 942 1.10 -19.21 -6.87
CA ALA A 942 1.87 -18.48 -5.86
C ALA A 942 1.75 -16.96 -6.13
N GLY A 943 1.34 -16.20 -5.13
CA GLY A 943 1.27 -14.72 -5.21
C GLY A 943 2.65 -14.07 -5.06
N THR A 944 2.78 -12.85 -5.59
CA THR A 944 3.96 -11.99 -5.42
C THR A 944 3.55 -10.59 -4.96
N ILE A 945 4.42 -9.90 -4.23
CA ILE A 945 4.19 -8.53 -3.76
C ILE A 945 5.08 -7.56 -4.55
N GLY A 946 4.46 -6.66 -5.30
CA GLY A 946 5.15 -5.58 -6.00
C GLY A 946 5.36 -4.40 -5.06
N ALA A 947 6.59 -4.21 -4.58
CA ALA A 947 6.97 -3.06 -3.75
C ALA A 947 7.54 -1.89 -4.58
N VAL A 948 7.57 -0.69 -3.99
CA VAL A 948 8.27 0.47 -4.55
C VAL A 948 9.77 0.19 -4.55
N ALA A 949 10.33 -0.01 -5.74
CA ALA A 949 11.77 -0.16 -5.96
C ALA A 949 12.46 1.20 -6.14
N GLU A 950 13.79 1.23 -6.04
CA GLU A 950 14.63 2.43 -6.08
C GLU A 950 14.30 3.37 -7.25
N LYS A 951 14.25 2.86 -8.49
CA LYS A 951 13.93 3.67 -9.68
C LYS A 951 12.55 4.35 -9.59
N THR A 952 11.57 3.66 -9.02
CA THR A 952 10.21 4.21 -8.86
C THR A 952 10.20 5.26 -7.75
N ALA A 953 10.89 5.00 -6.63
CA ALA A 953 11.02 5.95 -5.54
C ALA A 953 11.68 7.27 -5.99
N PHE A 954 12.78 7.21 -6.75
CA PHE A 954 13.39 8.41 -7.35
C PHE A 954 12.40 9.18 -8.23
N GLY A 955 11.56 8.49 -9.00
CA GLY A 955 10.51 9.12 -9.80
C GLY A 955 9.50 9.90 -8.94
N TYR A 956 9.04 9.31 -7.82
CA TYR A 956 8.12 9.98 -6.90
C TYR A 956 8.76 11.19 -6.22
N VAL A 957 10.00 11.03 -5.72
CA VAL A 957 10.74 12.09 -5.03
C VAL A 957 10.99 13.28 -5.96
N LYS A 958 11.48 13.04 -7.18
CA LYS A 958 11.75 14.12 -8.14
C LYS A 958 10.49 14.88 -8.49
N LYS A 959 9.41 14.16 -8.82
CA LYS A 959 8.12 14.77 -9.10
C LYS A 959 7.62 15.62 -7.93
N TYR A 960 7.70 15.10 -6.70
CA TYR A 960 7.30 15.82 -5.49
C TYR A 960 8.13 17.09 -5.26
N LEU A 961 9.45 17.01 -5.42
CA LEU A 961 10.35 18.16 -5.28
C LEU A 961 10.10 19.22 -6.36
N ASP A 962 9.93 18.80 -7.61
CA ASP A 962 9.66 19.67 -8.76
C ASP A 962 8.33 20.42 -8.59
N GLU A 963 7.25 19.74 -8.21
CA GLU A 963 5.91 20.34 -7.96
C GLU A 963 5.92 21.36 -6.82
N ARG A 964 6.90 21.28 -5.91
CA ARG A 964 7.10 22.22 -4.80
C ARG A 964 8.21 23.24 -5.04
N GLY A 965 8.85 23.22 -6.21
CA GLY A 965 9.96 24.12 -6.55
C GLY A 965 11.16 23.99 -5.60
N ARG A 966 11.36 22.81 -5.00
CA ARG A 966 12.42 22.55 -4.02
C ARG A 966 13.64 21.94 -4.71
N ILE A 967 14.76 22.66 -4.66
CA ILE A 967 16.06 22.14 -5.10
C ILE A 967 16.79 21.63 -3.86
N VAL A 968 17.16 20.36 -3.87
CA VAL A 968 17.88 19.70 -2.77
C VAL A 968 19.16 19.04 -3.30
N SER A 969 20.05 18.62 -2.41
CA SER A 969 21.24 17.87 -2.80
C SER A 969 20.87 16.48 -3.34
N LYS A 970 21.73 15.90 -4.16
CA LYS A 970 21.59 14.51 -4.63
C LYS A 970 21.60 13.50 -3.47
N ALA A 971 22.32 13.83 -2.40
CA ALA A 971 22.28 13.04 -1.17
C ALA A 971 20.87 13.06 -0.56
N GLU A 972 20.18 14.21 -0.56
CA GLU A 972 18.80 14.31 -0.04
C GLU A 972 17.80 13.62 -0.97
N GLU A 973 17.93 13.76 -2.29
CA GLU A 973 17.11 12.98 -3.24
C GLU A 973 17.23 11.47 -2.97
N ASN A 974 18.45 10.98 -2.79
CA ASN A 974 18.72 9.58 -2.49
C ASN A 974 18.14 9.17 -1.13
N ARG A 975 18.29 10.00 -0.09
CA ARG A 975 17.72 9.76 1.24
C ARG A 975 16.19 9.62 1.17
N LEU A 976 15.53 10.56 0.50
CA LEU A 976 14.07 10.53 0.35
C LEU A 976 13.63 9.31 -0.47
N ALA A 977 14.37 8.95 -1.51
CA ALA A 977 14.07 7.78 -2.35
C ALA A 977 14.19 6.48 -1.55
N ILE A 978 15.30 6.27 -0.85
CA ILE A 978 15.51 5.08 0.00
C ILE A 978 14.36 4.95 1.00
N GLY A 979 14.00 6.04 1.70
CA GLY A 979 12.91 6.03 2.68
C GLY A 979 11.52 5.66 2.13
N CYS A 980 11.30 5.78 0.81
CA CYS A 980 10.04 5.38 0.17
C CYS A 980 10.04 3.94 -0.37
N THR A 981 11.20 3.25 -0.39
CA THR A 981 11.29 1.90 -0.97
C THR A 981 10.72 0.83 -0.06
N GLY A 982 10.39 -0.34 -0.62
CA GLY A 982 9.87 -1.48 0.13
C GLY A 982 8.41 -1.37 0.57
N VAL A 983 7.75 -0.23 0.32
CA VAL A 983 6.30 -0.06 0.51
C VAL A 983 5.55 -0.83 -0.58
N LYS A 984 4.54 -1.61 -0.18
CA LYS A 984 3.68 -2.34 -1.11
C LYS A 984 2.99 -1.35 -2.05
N ARG A 985 3.00 -1.67 -3.34
CA ARG A 985 2.29 -0.94 -4.40
C ARG A 985 1.21 -1.77 -5.06
N THR A 986 1.49 -3.04 -5.35
CA THR A 986 0.57 -3.96 -6.04
C THR A 986 0.84 -5.40 -5.60
N THR A 987 -0.02 -6.33 -6.01
CA THR A 987 0.27 -7.77 -6.01
C THR A 987 0.43 -8.26 -7.44
N GLY A 988 0.95 -9.48 -7.59
CA GLY A 988 1.14 -10.16 -8.86
C GLY A 988 1.12 -11.68 -8.69
N GLN A 989 1.60 -12.38 -9.70
CA GLN A 989 1.65 -13.85 -9.73
C GLN A 989 3.06 -14.35 -10.00
N HIS A 990 3.41 -15.50 -9.43
CA HIS A 990 4.64 -16.20 -9.74
C HIS A 990 4.63 -16.63 -11.22
N PRO A 991 5.78 -16.65 -11.91
CA PRO A 991 5.85 -17.01 -13.33
C PRO A 991 5.45 -18.45 -13.66
N GLY A 992 5.53 -19.39 -12.71
CA GLY A 992 5.16 -20.80 -12.95
C GLY A 992 4.70 -21.60 -11.73
N GLY A 993 4.71 -20.98 -10.55
CA GLY A 993 4.63 -21.72 -9.29
C GLY A 993 3.19 -21.98 -8.88
N MET A 994 2.83 -23.25 -8.77
CA MET A 994 1.53 -23.70 -8.28
C MET A 994 1.70 -24.32 -6.90
N VAL A 995 1.01 -23.77 -5.91
CA VAL A 995 1.01 -24.23 -4.52
C VAL A 995 -0.12 -25.24 -4.35
N VAL A 996 0.20 -26.42 -3.81
CA VAL A 996 -0.75 -27.53 -3.67
C VAL A 996 -1.13 -27.72 -2.20
N ILE A 997 -2.43 -27.69 -1.91
CA ILE A 997 -3.00 -27.85 -0.58
C ILE A 997 -3.43 -29.31 -0.37
N PRO A 998 -3.07 -29.94 0.75
CA PRO A 998 -3.53 -31.30 1.07
C PRO A 998 -5.04 -31.43 1.07
N GLN A 999 -5.56 -32.60 0.69
CA GLN A 999 -6.99 -32.86 0.54
C GLN A 999 -7.76 -32.86 1.87
N ASP A 1000 -7.08 -33.01 3.00
CA ASP A 1000 -7.66 -32.91 4.35
C ASP A 1000 -7.51 -31.52 4.98
N LYS A 1001 -7.06 -30.53 4.20
CA LYS A 1001 -6.85 -29.14 4.62
C LYS A 1001 -7.53 -28.17 3.67
N GLU A 1002 -7.74 -26.95 4.15
CA GLU A 1002 -8.18 -25.82 3.32
C GLU A 1002 -7.06 -24.78 3.22
N ILE A 1003 -7.10 -23.96 2.18
CA ILE A 1003 -6.11 -22.89 2.00
C ILE A 1003 -6.02 -21.94 3.21
N TYR A 1004 -7.16 -21.70 3.89
CA TYR A 1004 -7.26 -20.84 5.07
C TYR A 1004 -6.56 -21.40 6.31
N ASP A 1005 -6.10 -22.66 6.29
CA ASP A 1005 -5.23 -23.20 7.34
C ASP A 1005 -3.78 -22.68 7.21
N PHE A 1006 -3.44 -22.07 6.07
CA PHE A 1006 -2.10 -21.59 5.74
C PHE A 1006 -2.08 -20.08 5.44
N CYS A 1007 -2.95 -19.58 4.56
CA CYS A 1007 -2.96 -18.17 4.21
C CYS A 1007 -4.31 -17.72 3.60
N PRO A 1008 -4.57 -16.41 3.53
CA PRO A 1008 -5.62 -15.88 2.66
C PRO A 1008 -5.31 -16.11 1.17
N VAL A 1009 -6.30 -15.89 0.31
CA VAL A 1009 -6.15 -15.87 -1.14
C VAL A 1009 -6.73 -14.60 -1.75
N GLN A 1010 -6.32 -14.26 -2.96
CA GLN A 1010 -6.81 -13.09 -3.69
C GLN A 1010 -6.61 -13.23 -5.20
N HIS A 1011 -7.16 -12.29 -5.97
CA HIS A 1011 -6.76 -12.11 -7.36
C HIS A 1011 -5.42 -11.34 -7.47
N PRO A 1012 -4.57 -11.68 -8.44
CA PRO A 1012 -3.36 -10.89 -8.73
C PRO A 1012 -3.73 -9.49 -9.21
N ALA A 1013 -3.03 -8.47 -8.70
CA ALA A 1013 -3.28 -7.05 -9.00
C ALA A 1013 -4.73 -6.60 -8.73
N ASP A 1014 -5.45 -7.35 -7.89
CA ASP A 1014 -6.85 -7.14 -7.55
C ASP A 1014 -7.79 -7.06 -8.79
N ASP A 1015 -7.45 -7.75 -9.88
CA ASP A 1015 -8.30 -7.83 -11.08
C ASP A 1015 -9.48 -8.79 -10.85
N PRO A 1016 -10.73 -8.32 -10.75
CA PRO A 1016 -11.88 -9.19 -10.46
C PRO A 1016 -12.32 -10.04 -11.66
N ASN A 1017 -11.74 -9.83 -12.85
CA ASN A 1017 -12.12 -10.56 -14.06
C ASN A 1017 -11.19 -11.75 -14.35
N THR A 1018 -10.15 -11.95 -13.53
CA THR A 1018 -9.22 -13.06 -13.72
C THR A 1018 -9.73 -14.32 -13.03
N ASP A 1019 -9.65 -15.46 -13.72
CA ASP A 1019 -9.95 -16.77 -13.11
C ASP A 1019 -8.79 -17.25 -12.22
N ILE A 1020 -7.67 -16.53 -12.19
CA ILE A 1020 -6.48 -16.89 -11.42
C ILE A 1020 -6.66 -16.45 -9.97
N VAL A 1021 -6.58 -17.42 -9.07
CA VAL A 1021 -6.52 -17.18 -7.63
C VAL A 1021 -5.08 -17.41 -7.16
N THR A 1022 -4.54 -16.38 -6.53
CA THR A 1022 -3.20 -16.39 -5.94
C THR A 1022 -3.22 -16.54 -4.42
N THR A 1023 -2.19 -17.18 -3.87
CA THR A 1023 -1.92 -17.11 -2.42
C THR A 1023 -1.64 -15.67 -2.01
N HIS A 1024 -2.17 -15.24 -0.87
CA HIS A 1024 -1.93 -13.89 -0.36
C HIS A 1024 -0.51 -13.75 0.21
N PHE A 1025 0.04 -14.82 0.79
CA PHE A 1025 1.45 -14.86 1.16
C PHE A 1025 2.31 -15.28 -0.03
N GLU A 1026 3.50 -14.70 -0.14
CA GLU A 1026 4.51 -15.17 -1.07
C GLU A 1026 4.97 -16.57 -0.66
N TYR A 1027 5.25 -17.43 -1.64
CA TYR A 1027 5.59 -18.84 -1.37
C TYR A 1027 6.78 -19.00 -0.42
N HIS A 1028 7.76 -18.09 -0.46
CA HIS A 1028 8.92 -18.12 0.46
C HIS A 1028 8.51 -18.13 1.94
N SER A 1029 7.37 -17.52 2.29
CA SER A 1029 6.86 -17.55 3.66
C SER A 1029 6.35 -18.93 4.09
N MET A 1030 5.99 -19.78 3.13
CA MET A 1030 5.29 -21.08 3.32
C MET A 1030 6.08 -22.28 2.77
N GLU A 1031 7.34 -22.09 2.35
CA GLU A 1031 8.17 -23.12 1.70
C GLU A 1031 8.44 -24.34 2.60
N SER A 1032 8.39 -24.15 3.91
CA SER A 1032 8.50 -25.21 4.91
C SER A 1032 7.18 -25.93 5.20
N ASN A 1033 6.07 -25.42 4.67
CA ASN A 1033 4.71 -25.87 4.97
C ASN A 1033 4.03 -26.58 3.81
N LEU A 1034 4.22 -26.10 2.59
CA LEU A 1034 3.50 -26.56 1.40
C LEU A 1034 4.46 -26.86 0.27
N LEU A 1035 4.09 -27.80 -0.59
CA LEU A 1035 4.82 -28.10 -1.81
C LEU A 1035 4.40 -27.13 -2.93
N LYS A 1036 5.37 -26.78 -3.78
CA LYS A 1036 5.19 -26.01 -5.01
C LYS A 1036 5.63 -26.84 -6.20
N LEU A 1037 4.88 -26.73 -7.29
CA LEU A 1037 5.23 -27.24 -8.61
C LEU A 1037 5.59 -26.04 -9.49
N ASP A 1038 6.87 -25.90 -9.86
CA ASP A 1038 7.34 -24.82 -10.73
C ASP A 1038 7.28 -25.23 -12.19
N MET A 1039 6.15 -24.91 -12.82
CA MET A 1039 5.88 -25.14 -14.24
C MET A 1039 6.12 -23.84 -15.00
N LEU A 1040 7.37 -23.61 -15.37
CA LEU A 1040 7.85 -22.38 -16.00
C LEU A 1040 7.64 -22.44 -17.52
N GLY A 1041 7.31 -21.29 -18.12
CA GLY A 1041 7.32 -21.13 -19.57
C GLY A 1041 8.73 -20.79 -20.02
N HIS A 1042 9.23 -21.50 -21.04
CA HIS A 1042 10.54 -21.30 -21.62
C HIS A 1042 10.47 -21.36 -23.15
N ASP A 1043 11.38 -20.66 -23.81
CA ASP A 1043 11.42 -20.58 -25.28
C ASP A 1043 12.11 -21.81 -25.88
N ASP A 1044 13.16 -22.35 -25.26
CA ASP A 1044 13.87 -23.54 -25.77
C ASP A 1044 12.97 -24.71 -26.19
N PRO A 1045 12.01 -25.20 -25.36
CA PRO A 1045 11.13 -26.29 -25.79
C PRO A 1045 10.26 -25.91 -27.00
N THR A 1046 9.88 -24.63 -27.10
CA THR A 1046 9.11 -24.09 -28.23
C THR A 1046 9.96 -24.04 -29.50
N MET A 1047 11.20 -23.54 -29.39
CA MET A 1047 12.16 -23.46 -30.50
C MET A 1047 12.55 -24.84 -31.01
N ILE A 1048 12.87 -25.78 -30.11
CA ILE A 1048 13.23 -27.15 -30.48
C ILE A 1048 12.05 -27.83 -31.17
N ARG A 1049 10.83 -27.73 -30.62
CA ARG A 1049 9.63 -28.27 -31.27
C ARG A 1049 9.43 -27.71 -32.67
N MET A 1050 9.55 -26.39 -32.83
CA MET A 1050 9.44 -25.77 -34.16
C MET A 1050 10.49 -26.32 -35.13
N LEU A 1051 11.72 -26.55 -34.68
CA LEU A 1051 12.78 -27.17 -35.49
C LEU A 1051 12.46 -28.63 -35.83
N GLU A 1052 11.95 -29.42 -34.89
CA GLU A 1052 11.49 -30.80 -35.15
C GLU A 1052 10.37 -30.80 -36.21
N ASP A 1053 9.37 -29.93 -36.06
CA ASP A 1053 8.23 -29.81 -36.98
C ASP A 1053 8.66 -29.38 -38.39
N LEU A 1054 9.67 -28.51 -38.50
CA LEU A 1054 10.19 -28.01 -39.79
C LEU A 1054 11.14 -28.98 -40.49
N THR A 1055 11.92 -29.74 -39.73
CA THR A 1055 12.99 -30.59 -40.28
C THR A 1055 12.62 -32.08 -40.35
N GLY A 1056 11.65 -32.51 -39.54
CA GLY A 1056 11.32 -33.91 -39.32
C GLY A 1056 12.37 -34.68 -38.52
N VAL A 1057 13.39 -34.01 -37.97
CA VAL A 1057 14.46 -34.60 -37.14
C VAL A 1057 14.00 -34.63 -35.70
N ASN A 1058 14.13 -35.77 -35.02
CA ASN A 1058 13.78 -35.89 -33.61
C ASN A 1058 14.97 -35.49 -32.72
N ALA A 1059 14.83 -34.40 -31.97
CA ALA A 1059 15.90 -33.82 -31.17
C ALA A 1059 16.43 -34.76 -30.08
N ARG A 1060 15.59 -35.67 -29.56
CA ARG A 1060 15.98 -36.61 -28.49
C ARG A 1060 16.70 -37.85 -28.97
N THR A 1061 16.45 -38.28 -30.20
CA THR A 1061 16.93 -39.59 -30.70
C THR A 1061 17.90 -39.48 -31.87
N ASP A 1062 17.86 -38.40 -32.63
CA ASP A 1062 18.64 -38.23 -33.85
C ASP A 1062 19.86 -37.30 -33.70
N ILE A 1063 19.91 -36.45 -32.66
CA ILE A 1063 20.98 -35.45 -32.45
C ILE A 1063 22.03 -35.95 -31.45
N PRO A 1064 23.29 -36.15 -31.86
CA PRO A 1064 24.38 -36.51 -30.93
C PRO A 1064 24.93 -35.28 -30.19
N LEU A 1065 25.31 -35.46 -28.92
CA LEU A 1065 25.86 -34.39 -28.07
C LEU A 1065 27.34 -34.05 -28.37
N ASP A 1066 28.04 -34.88 -29.14
CA ASP A 1066 29.45 -34.73 -29.50
C ASP A 1066 29.69 -34.52 -31.00
N ASP A 1067 28.68 -34.03 -31.73
CA ASP A 1067 28.87 -33.67 -33.13
C ASP A 1067 29.99 -32.63 -33.27
N ARG A 1068 31.02 -32.97 -34.07
CA ARG A 1068 32.24 -32.16 -34.16
C ARG A 1068 31.99 -30.79 -34.78
N ASP A 1069 31.13 -30.72 -35.79
CA ASP A 1069 30.82 -29.47 -36.47
C ASP A 1069 30.02 -28.56 -35.52
N THR A 1070 29.04 -29.12 -34.82
CA THR A 1070 28.26 -28.41 -33.78
C THR A 1070 29.16 -27.93 -32.63
N MET A 1071 30.02 -28.77 -32.08
CA MET A 1071 30.93 -28.38 -30.99
C MET A 1071 31.91 -27.29 -31.43
N SER A 1072 32.35 -27.31 -32.70
CA SER A 1072 33.28 -26.31 -33.21
C SER A 1072 32.72 -24.88 -33.21
N ILE A 1073 31.39 -24.70 -33.19
CA ILE A 1073 30.77 -23.36 -33.14
C ILE A 1073 31.16 -22.60 -31.86
N PHE A 1074 31.42 -23.30 -30.76
CA PHE A 1074 31.82 -22.69 -29.49
C PHE A 1074 33.27 -22.21 -29.49
N GLN A 1075 34.07 -22.61 -30.48
CA GLN A 1075 35.45 -22.16 -30.69
C GLN A 1075 35.55 -21.15 -31.85
N SER A 1076 34.78 -21.37 -32.93
CA SER A 1076 34.85 -20.59 -34.16
C SER A 1076 33.54 -20.61 -34.95
N SER A 1077 33.23 -19.48 -35.59
CA SER A 1077 32.11 -19.35 -36.53
C SER A 1077 32.32 -19.99 -37.91
N LYS A 1078 33.53 -20.51 -38.18
CA LYS A 1078 33.94 -20.98 -39.52
C LYS A 1078 32.98 -21.97 -40.17
N VAL A 1079 32.50 -22.94 -39.40
CA VAL A 1079 31.59 -23.99 -39.89
C VAL A 1079 30.22 -23.44 -40.31
N LEU A 1080 29.83 -22.27 -39.76
CA LEU A 1080 28.61 -21.54 -40.12
C LEU A 1080 28.78 -20.69 -41.38
N GLY A 1081 29.98 -20.64 -41.98
CA GLY A 1081 30.26 -19.94 -43.22
C GLY A 1081 30.64 -18.47 -43.08
N TYR A 1082 30.94 -17.99 -41.86
CA TYR A 1082 31.51 -16.67 -41.61
C TYR A 1082 32.71 -16.74 -40.66
N GLU A 1083 33.62 -15.75 -40.72
CA GLU A 1083 34.75 -15.63 -39.79
C GLU A 1083 34.96 -14.15 -39.43
N ASN A 1084 35.10 -13.85 -38.13
CA ASN A 1084 35.44 -12.52 -37.60
C ASN A 1084 34.51 -11.39 -38.08
N ASP A 1085 33.21 -11.67 -38.16
CA ASP A 1085 32.22 -10.66 -38.48
C ASP A 1085 32.21 -9.57 -37.38
N LYS A 1086 32.12 -8.29 -37.77
CA LYS A 1086 32.22 -7.16 -36.85
C LYS A 1086 31.08 -7.09 -35.83
N ILE A 1087 29.95 -7.74 -36.12
CA ILE A 1087 28.75 -7.74 -35.29
C ILE A 1087 28.59 -9.10 -34.59
N LEU A 1088 28.77 -10.20 -35.31
CA LEU A 1088 28.57 -11.55 -34.79
C LEU A 1088 29.77 -12.07 -33.97
N GLY A 1089 30.97 -11.54 -34.22
CA GLY A 1089 32.19 -11.93 -33.51
C GLY A 1089 32.86 -13.19 -34.07
N PRO A 1090 33.91 -13.68 -33.40
CA PRO A 1090 34.74 -14.79 -33.88
C PRO A 1090 34.14 -16.18 -33.61
N THR A 1091 33.33 -16.34 -32.56
CA THR A 1091 32.65 -17.61 -32.22
C THR A 1091 31.28 -17.73 -32.88
N GLY A 1092 30.79 -18.95 -33.04
CA GLY A 1092 29.46 -19.28 -33.55
C GLY A 1092 28.36 -19.30 -32.49
N GLY A 1093 28.63 -18.82 -31.26
CA GLY A 1093 27.66 -18.83 -30.15
C GLY A 1093 26.49 -17.85 -30.31
N THR A 1094 26.47 -16.98 -31.34
CA THR A 1094 25.37 -16.02 -31.55
C THR A 1094 24.02 -16.72 -31.70
N ALA A 1095 23.01 -16.20 -31.00
CA ALA A 1095 21.65 -16.75 -30.93
C ALA A 1095 21.53 -18.16 -30.31
N ILE A 1096 22.61 -18.73 -29.77
CA ILE A 1096 22.56 -19.92 -28.92
C ILE A 1096 22.13 -19.49 -27.52
N PRO A 1097 21.10 -20.13 -26.91
CA PRO A 1097 20.66 -19.83 -25.55
C PRO A 1097 21.84 -19.83 -24.57
N GLU A 1098 21.88 -18.81 -23.71
CA GLU A 1098 22.97 -18.48 -22.77
C GLU A 1098 24.33 -18.12 -23.39
N PHE A 1099 24.82 -18.90 -24.35
CA PHE A 1099 26.12 -18.72 -25.00
C PHE A 1099 26.18 -17.55 -25.98
N GLY A 1100 25.05 -16.95 -26.35
CA GLY A 1100 24.97 -15.83 -27.29
C GLY A 1100 25.28 -14.45 -26.70
N THR A 1101 25.38 -14.31 -25.38
CA THR A 1101 25.66 -13.01 -24.76
C THR A 1101 27.09 -12.54 -25.07
N THR A 1102 27.33 -11.22 -25.07
CA THR A 1102 28.68 -10.68 -25.29
C THR A 1102 29.67 -11.14 -24.21
N PHE A 1103 29.19 -11.28 -22.97
CA PHE A 1103 30.01 -11.78 -21.86
C PHE A 1103 30.43 -13.23 -22.07
N VAL A 1104 29.48 -14.12 -22.36
CA VAL A 1104 29.76 -15.55 -22.53
C VAL A 1104 30.57 -15.83 -23.79
N ARG A 1105 30.32 -15.11 -24.89
CA ARG A 1105 31.17 -15.21 -26.09
C ARG A 1105 32.62 -14.81 -25.81
N GLY A 1106 32.86 -13.81 -24.97
CA GLY A 1106 34.22 -13.48 -24.49
C GLY A 1106 34.85 -14.64 -23.69
N MET A 1107 34.07 -15.30 -22.82
CA MET A 1107 34.54 -16.50 -22.12
C MET A 1107 34.87 -17.65 -23.08
N LEU A 1108 34.05 -17.86 -24.11
CA LEU A 1108 34.32 -18.87 -25.15
C LEU A 1108 35.63 -18.58 -25.89
N GLU A 1109 35.88 -17.32 -26.24
CA GLU A 1109 37.13 -16.89 -26.87
C GLU A 1109 38.34 -17.20 -25.98
N ASP A 1110 38.25 -16.90 -24.68
CA ASP A 1110 39.34 -17.10 -23.72
C ASP A 1110 39.59 -18.58 -23.39
N THR A 1111 38.55 -19.42 -23.46
CA THR A 1111 38.59 -20.81 -22.94
C THR A 1111 38.64 -21.89 -24.03
N GLN A 1112 38.21 -21.60 -25.25
CA GLN A 1112 38.25 -22.50 -26.42
C GLN A 1112 37.75 -23.93 -26.12
N PRO A 1113 36.49 -24.10 -25.66
CA PRO A 1113 36.00 -25.40 -25.20
C PRO A 1113 35.94 -26.43 -26.34
N ASP A 1114 36.55 -27.60 -26.13
CA ASP A 1114 36.56 -28.74 -27.08
C ASP A 1114 35.80 -29.97 -26.57
N GLN A 1115 35.26 -29.91 -25.35
CA GLN A 1115 34.50 -30.97 -24.69
C GLN A 1115 33.16 -30.44 -24.15
N PHE A 1116 32.16 -31.31 -24.09
CA PHE A 1116 30.84 -31.00 -23.57
C PHE A 1116 30.90 -30.71 -22.06
N ASP A 1117 31.71 -31.42 -21.29
CA ASP A 1117 31.89 -31.14 -19.85
C ASP A 1117 32.43 -29.72 -19.59
N ILE A 1118 33.26 -29.18 -20.48
CA ILE A 1118 33.74 -27.79 -20.41
C ILE A 1118 32.59 -26.83 -20.67
N LEU A 1119 31.71 -27.09 -21.65
CA LEU A 1119 30.52 -26.26 -21.88
C LEU A 1119 29.61 -26.24 -20.64
N VAL A 1120 29.41 -27.38 -19.99
CA VAL A 1120 28.64 -27.45 -18.73
C VAL A 1120 29.29 -26.58 -17.65
N ARG A 1121 30.62 -26.61 -17.51
CA ARG A 1121 31.34 -25.76 -16.54
C ARG A 1121 31.27 -24.28 -16.88
N LEU A 1122 31.42 -23.91 -18.15
CA LEU A 1122 31.30 -22.53 -18.61
C LEU A 1122 29.90 -21.98 -18.37
N SER A 1123 28.87 -22.78 -18.63
CA SER A 1123 27.50 -22.45 -18.24
C SER A 1123 27.37 -22.20 -16.74
N GLY A 1124 28.11 -22.92 -15.89
CA GLY A 1124 28.16 -22.64 -14.45
C GLY A 1124 28.84 -21.31 -14.13
N PHE A 1125 30.00 -21.04 -14.74
CA PHE A 1125 30.79 -19.83 -14.48
C PHE A 1125 30.18 -18.55 -15.06
N SER A 1126 29.33 -18.66 -16.09
CA SER A 1126 28.72 -17.49 -16.70
C SER A 1126 27.48 -16.96 -15.95
N HIS A 1127 26.96 -17.69 -14.97
CA HIS A 1127 25.70 -17.38 -14.30
C HIS A 1127 25.88 -17.12 -12.80
N GLY A 1128 26.26 -15.88 -12.48
CA GLY A 1128 26.33 -15.38 -11.11
C GLY A 1128 27.30 -14.21 -10.98
N THR A 1129 26.93 -13.17 -10.26
CA THR A 1129 27.86 -12.07 -9.97
C THR A 1129 28.98 -12.56 -9.05
N ASP A 1130 30.23 -12.23 -9.40
CA ASP A 1130 31.44 -12.63 -8.65
C ASP A 1130 31.74 -14.14 -8.61
N VAL A 1131 31.21 -14.91 -9.58
CA VAL A 1131 31.69 -16.26 -9.93
C VAL A 1131 32.90 -16.15 -10.84
#